data_AF-A0A0N7IG91-F1
#
_entry.id   AF-A0A0N7IG91-F1
#
_cell.length_a   1.000
_cell.length_b   1.000
_cell.length_c   1.000
_cell.angle_alpha   90.00
_cell.angle_beta   90.00
_cell.angle_gamma   90.00
#
_symmetry.space_group_name_H-M   'P 1'
#
loop_
_entity.id
_entity.type
_entity.pdbx_description
1 polymer ?
#
loop_
_entity_poly.entity_id
_entity_poly.type
_entity_poly.pdbx_seq_one_letter_code
_entity_poly.pdbx_strand_id
1 'polypeptide(L)'
;MEKEQKHSLANDIAEHVKLQQQYDSLYNQSMTILNSLPVAVAVYNAKGKILYFNERFCRIFGTDMEEMAESHPNIYDSPVVTDEIKNAIKAGLPIFTSFPYDFGKVDGYITTVYTGIRYLECNGQPIRNPNGELASYVIIMEDITESLEKEEMLRQSRLKTEIAIKTADIMLWEFDVNSRLFFSDNEPLNGYDKSRPLSIDLYLETIHPEDRKEMVSIMQRMNSGEDFSFTFEGRIKLFGSSEWQYCFVNGSPYSYSESGQVLKYVGTRKNNTDIHKKKQLLDKILNNIPLSIHIKDVEDNFRYIFCNEESKRMFGTSEDTTTYDVMDEEQVARIQKTDLEVFNTGSPYLGLERVNLKDGRSYDTIVRKSVIEDDGKRLLLNTRWDQSLQNELKRRAQILSITLGAMNAFTWFFEPDKNRISFGEGFNEVTKKASEICSVEKFLSCVHPDDKQKFHDSLQAVVEQDNGIWELEYQLDLNGDGVYQWWQTRGMLETSTLNDAPYKYMFGMTICIDAHKQAELTLLKNKEELKKLVTLNELVLNNTNSGLAYITRDYRVQWENVSSCSKSLSFEAYKQGELCYKSAHNRTSPCEECILSRAFQSRQTELIKFKLDNAHVVEVYGTPVFLEDGTADGIVIRVDDVTEREEMIKELQIAKMHAEQSDKLKSAFLANMSHEIRTPLNAIVGFSGLMMYASDEEKEDYMQIINNNNEMLLKLISDILDLSKLEAGSVELKYEEFDLTDYFNSMFASMKQRATNPKIQIVAVNPYQHCLVTLDRNRVAQIITNYVTNAIKYTMEGTIEMGYEYREEGIYFYVKDSGIGIPDEKKNKVFHRFEKLDEFAQGTGLGLSICKAIAEAMGGNVGFESEYGKGSLFWALLPCEVEIPSEITQQRTERVTSSDKKGIVAGTSSSNTPGRKTILVAEDIQSNYQLVSALLRKRFNLVHAANGQEAIEILHKRHIDLLLMDMKMPVMDGLTATAEIRKFNAELPIIALTAHVFENDRLTAMDAGCNEYLVKPIDRAKLMAVLKKYS
;
A
#
# COMPACT_ATOMS: atom_id res chain seq x y z
N MET A 1 -106.87 31.83 -32.41
CA MET A 1 -106.02 32.67 -33.27
C MET A 1 -105.27 33.78 -32.52
N GLU A 2 -105.85 34.90 -32.08
CA GLU A 2 -105.06 35.98 -31.42
C GLU A 2 -104.52 35.60 -30.02
N LYS A 3 -105.23 34.71 -29.30
CA LYS A 3 -104.78 34.14 -28.02
C LYS A 3 -103.68 33.09 -28.15
N GLU A 4 -103.59 32.41 -29.29
CA GLU A 4 -102.55 31.38 -29.55
C GLU A 4 -101.23 32.01 -29.98
N GLN A 5 -101.27 33.09 -30.76
CA GLN A 5 -100.06 33.83 -31.17
C GLN A 5 -99.37 34.55 -30.01
N LYS A 6 -100.14 35.11 -29.05
CA LYS A 6 -99.57 35.67 -27.81
C LYS A 6 -98.99 34.61 -26.88
N HIS A 7 -99.56 33.40 -26.87
CA HIS A 7 -99.01 32.29 -26.08
C HIS A 7 -97.72 31.72 -26.67
N SER A 8 -97.59 31.66 -28.00
CA SER A 8 -96.36 31.25 -28.68
C SER A 8 -95.20 32.23 -28.45
N LEU A 9 -95.44 33.54 -28.60
CA LEU A 9 -94.40 34.55 -28.40
C LEU A 9 -93.98 34.69 -26.93
N ALA A 10 -94.92 34.50 -25.98
CA ALA A 10 -94.61 34.47 -24.55
C ALA A 10 -93.83 33.21 -24.16
N ASN A 11 -94.08 32.07 -24.81
CA ASN A 11 -93.30 30.85 -24.63
C ASN A 11 -91.89 30.99 -25.24
N ASP A 12 -91.74 31.58 -26.43
CA ASP A 12 -90.42 31.82 -27.03
C ASP A 12 -89.57 32.78 -26.19
N ILE A 13 -90.15 33.87 -25.64
CA ILE A 13 -89.44 34.79 -24.74
C ILE A 13 -89.11 34.10 -23.41
N ALA A 14 -90.03 33.32 -22.85
CA ALA A 14 -89.78 32.56 -21.62
C ALA A 14 -88.71 31.47 -21.83
N GLU A 15 -88.68 30.82 -22.98
CA GLU A 15 -87.68 29.83 -23.37
C GLU A 15 -86.32 30.49 -23.61
N HIS A 16 -86.29 31.68 -24.24
CA HIS A 16 -85.06 32.44 -24.44
C HIS A 16 -84.49 33.00 -23.13
N VAL A 17 -85.33 33.47 -22.20
CA VAL A 17 -84.91 33.89 -20.85
C VAL A 17 -84.45 32.68 -20.03
N LYS A 18 -85.11 31.52 -20.17
CA LYS A 18 -84.70 30.27 -19.50
C LYS A 18 -83.39 29.73 -20.05
N LEU A 19 -83.16 29.81 -21.37
CA LEU A 19 -81.90 29.50 -22.03
C LEU A 19 -80.80 30.47 -21.61
N GLN A 20 -81.09 31.77 -21.52
CA GLN A 20 -80.14 32.78 -21.02
C GLN A 20 -79.79 32.52 -19.55
N GLN A 21 -80.77 32.23 -18.69
CA GLN A 21 -80.54 31.88 -17.29
C GLN A 21 -79.80 30.55 -17.13
N GLN A 22 -80.08 29.56 -17.97
CA GLN A 22 -79.32 28.32 -18.01
C GLN A 22 -77.89 28.55 -18.49
N TYR A 23 -77.69 29.40 -19.51
CA TYR A 23 -76.38 29.78 -20.00
C TYR A 23 -75.59 30.55 -18.93
N ASP A 24 -76.17 31.56 -18.30
CA ASP A 24 -75.53 32.32 -17.22
C ASP A 24 -75.25 31.44 -16.01
N SER A 25 -76.15 30.49 -15.70
CA SER A 25 -75.93 29.49 -14.65
C SER A 25 -74.79 28.54 -14.99
N LEU A 26 -74.75 27.98 -16.21
CA LEU A 26 -73.67 27.12 -16.70
C LEU A 26 -72.35 27.86 -16.83
N TYR A 27 -72.37 29.11 -17.26
CA TYR A 27 -71.21 29.99 -17.36
C TYR A 27 -70.66 30.28 -15.97
N ASN A 28 -71.50 30.72 -15.03
CA ASN A 28 -71.09 30.96 -13.65
C ASN A 28 -70.61 29.67 -12.97
N GLN A 29 -71.26 28.52 -13.21
CA GLN A 29 -70.79 27.22 -12.72
C GLN A 29 -69.43 26.87 -13.32
N SER A 30 -69.24 27.02 -14.63
CA SER A 30 -67.98 26.73 -15.31
C SER A 30 -66.86 27.65 -14.85
N MET A 31 -67.13 28.95 -14.66
CA MET A 31 -66.18 29.91 -14.12
C MET A 31 -65.83 29.59 -12.66
N THR A 32 -66.81 29.19 -11.85
CA THR A 32 -66.57 28.76 -10.46
C THR A 32 -65.71 27.50 -10.41
N ILE A 33 -65.97 26.52 -11.29
CA ILE A 33 -65.15 25.32 -11.43
C ILE A 33 -63.73 25.72 -11.85
N LEU A 34 -63.56 26.48 -12.93
CA LEU A 34 -62.24 26.87 -13.43
C LEU A 34 -61.44 27.70 -12.41
N ASN A 35 -62.08 28.57 -11.64
CA ASN A 35 -61.42 29.38 -10.59
C ASN A 35 -61.12 28.58 -9.32
N SER A 36 -61.83 27.49 -9.04
CA SER A 36 -61.55 26.61 -7.90
C SER A 36 -60.50 25.55 -8.18
N LEU A 37 -60.07 25.39 -9.45
CA LEU A 37 -58.99 24.48 -9.79
C LEU A 37 -57.65 24.93 -9.16
N PRO A 38 -56.85 23.99 -8.61
CA PRO A 38 -55.55 24.31 -8.02
C PRO A 38 -54.48 24.65 -9.07
N VAL A 39 -54.82 24.56 -10.36
CA VAL A 39 -53.97 24.80 -11.52
C VAL A 39 -54.36 26.10 -12.23
N ALA A 40 -53.37 26.78 -12.81
CA ALA A 40 -53.62 27.89 -13.72
C ALA A 40 -54.18 27.36 -15.03
N VAL A 41 -55.25 27.96 -15.54
CA VAL A 41 -55.83 27.62 -16.83
C VAL A 41 -55.83 28.88 -17.67
N ALA A 42 -55.24 28.81 -18.86
CA ALA A 42 -55.28 29.86 -19.86
C ALA A 42 -55.72 29.30 -21.21
N VAL A 43 -56.57 30.02 -21.92
CA VAL A 43 -57.00 29.67 -23.28
C VAL A 43 -56.48 30.73 -24.22
N TYR A 44 -55.73 30.32 -25.24
CA TYR A 44 -55.19 31.20 -26.28
C TYR A 44 -55.92 30.96 -27.60
N ASN A 45 -56.08 31.99 -28.43
CA ASN A 45 -56.60 31.79 -29.79
C ASN A 45 -55.51 31.24 -30.72
N ALA A 46 -55.88 30.87 -31.96
CA ALA A 46 -54.92 30.38 -32.96
C ALA A 46 -53.76 31.36 -33.27
N LYS A 47 -53.93 32.66 -33.01
CA LYS A 47 -52.89 33.70 -33.17
C LYS A 47 -52.01 33.88 -31.92
N GLY A 48 -52.23 33.09 -30.86
CA GLY A 48 -51.45 33.09 -29.63
C GLY A 48 -51.87 34.12 -28.58
N LYS A 49 -52.95 34.88 -28.82
CA LYS A 49 -53.46 35.89 -27.88
C LYS A 49 -54.35 35.23 -26.83
N ILE A 50 -54.17 35.59 -25.56
CA ILE A 50 -54.97 35.04 -24.46
C ILE A 50 -56.43 35.49 -24.56
N LEU A 51 -57.34 34.52 -24.54
CA LEU A 51 -58.79 34.69 -24.57
C LEU A 51 -59.42 34.59 -23.17
N TYR A 52 -58.86 33.71 -22.34
CA TYR A 52 -59.36 33.47 -20.99
C TYR A 52 -58.21 33.05 -20.09
N PHE A 53 -58.30 33.41 -18.81
CA PHE A 53 -57.45 32.90 -17.74
C PHE A 53 -58.24 32.85 -16.44
N ASN A 54 -57.93 31.89 -15.58
CA ASN A 54 -58.55 31.77 -14.26
C ASN A 54 -57.76 32.55 -13.19
N GLU A 55 -58.34 32.73 -12.00
CA GLU A 55 -57.68 33.47 -10.90
C GLU A 55 -56.33 32.85 -10.49
N ARG A 56 -56.21 31.53 -10.58
CA ARG A 56 -54.97 30.80 -10.25
C ARG A 56 -53.82 31.16 -11.19
N PHE A 57 -54.09 31.48 -12.45
CA PHE A 57 -53.11 32.00 -13.40
C PHE A 57 -52.48 33.30 -12.88
N CYS A 58 -53.29 34.29 -12.50
CA CYS A 58 -52.79 35.56 -11.96
C CYS A 58 -51.95 35.34 -10.69
N ARG A 59 -52.35 34.42 -9.82
CA ARG A 59 -51.59 34.07 -8.61
C ARG A 59 -50.25 33.40 -8.89
N ILE A 60 -50.15 32.54 -9.90
CA ILE A 60 -48.88 31.89 -10.28
C ILE A 60 -47.93 32.90 -10.91
N PHE A 61 -48.44 33.79 -11.76
CA PHE A 61 -47.62 34.77 -12.47
C PHE A 61 -47.45 36.11 -11.72
N GLY A 62 -48.13 36.32 -10.60
CA GLY A 62 -48.01 37.53 -9.78
C GLY A 62 -48.54 38.79 -10.47
N THR A 63 -49.56 38.66 -11.30
CA THR A 63 -50.11 39.74 -12.14
C THR A 63 -51.48 40.18 -11.62
N ASP A 64 -51.86 41.45 -11.82
CA ASP A 64 -53.22 41.92 -11.53
C ASP A 64 -54.22 41.41 -12.58
N MET A 65 -55.46 41.11 -12.16
CA MET A 65 -56.49 40.54 -13.04
C MET A 65 -57.02 41.55 -14.06
N GLU A 66 -57.18 42.83 -13.67
CA GLU A 66 -57.66 43.89 -14.57
C GLU A 66 -56.58 44.24 -15.59
N GLU A 67 -55.33 44.38 -15.15
CA GLU A 67 -54.18 44.69 -16.03
C GLU A 67 -53.89 43.56 -17.04
N MET A 68 -54.01 42.30 -16.62
CA MET A 68 -53.86 41.13 -17.48
C MET A 68 -55.01 41.02 -18.51
N ALA A 69 -56.23 41.42 -18.13
CA ALA A 69 -57.38 41.44 -19.04
C ALA A 69 -57.27 42.55 -20.09
N GLU A 70 -56.67 43.70 -19.77
CA GLU A 70 -56.45 44.78 -20.74
C GLU A 70 -55.29 44.50 -21.71
N SER A 71 -54.17 43.99 -21.20
CA SER A 71 -52.94 43.77 -21.97
C SER A 71 -53.04 42.63 -22.98
N HIS A 72 -53.85 41.60 -22.68
CA HIS A 72 -54.04 40.39 -23.49
C HIS A 72 -52.74 39.87 -24.16
N PRO A 73 -51.73 39.44 -23.36
CA PRO A 73 -50.42 39.06 -23.87
C PRO A 73 -50.49 37.89 -24.85
N ASN A 74 -49.54 37.89 -25.79
CA ASN A 74 -49.41 36.87 -26.82
C ASN A 74 -48.31 35.88 -26.47
N ILE A 75 -48.66 34.59 -26.33
CA ILE A 75 -47.71 33.54 -25.93
C ILE A 75 -46.49 33.40 -26.85
N TYR A 76 -46.62 33.78 -28.14
CA TYR A 76 -45.50 33.73 -29.08
C TYR A 76 -44.44 34.81 -28.83
N ASP A 77 -44.82 35.90 -28.16
CA ASP A 77 -43.94 37.01 -27.80
C ASP A 77 -43.29 36.80 -26.42
N SER A 78 -43.63 35.71 -25.72
CA SER A 78 -43.04 35.41 -24.41
C SER A 78 -41.52 35.16 -24.50
N PRO A 79 -40.70 35.84 -23.68
CA PRO A 79 -39.23 35.67 -23.68
C PRO A 79 -38.74 34.42 -22.94
N VAL A 80 -39.63 33.75 -22.19
CA VAL A 80 -39.30 32.56 -21.36
C VAL A 80 -39.78 31.26 -22.01
N VAL A 81 -40.89 31.31 -22.77
CA VAL A 81 -41.39 30.14 -23.50
C VAL A 81 -40.46 29.81 -24.66
N THR A 82 -39.99 28.56 -24.74
CA THR A 82 -39.06 28.13 -25.78
C THR A 82 -39.72 28.08 -27.16
N ASP A 83 -38.91 28.21 -28.22
CA ASP A 83 -39.40 28.12 -29.59
C ASP A 83 -40.02 26.74 -29.92
N GLU A 84 -39.58 25.68 -29.24
CA GLU A 84 -40.17 24.35 -29.36
C GLU A 84 -41.64 24.33 -28.90
N ILE A 85 -41.94 24.91 -27.73
CA ILE A 85 -43.31 25.03 -27.22
C ILE A 85 -44.13 25.93 -28.14
N LYS A 86 -43.58 27.08 -28.58
CA LYS A 86 -44.26 27.99 -29.50
C LYS A 86 -44.62 27.30 -30.82
N ASN A 87 -43.70 26.52 -31.38
CA ASN A 87 -43.91 25.82 -32.65
C ASN A 87 -44.92 24.66 -32.51
N ALA A 88 -44.91 23.95 -31.38
CA ALA A 88 -45.90 22.91 -31.09
C ALA A 88 -47.32 23.49 -30.99
N ILE A 89 -47.50 24.65 -30.35
CA ILE A 89 -48.79 25.37 -30.29
C ILE A 89 -49.24 25.77 -31.70
N LYS A 90 -48.34 26.34 -32.52
CA LYS A 90 -48.65 26.73 -33.92
C LYS A 90 -49.07 25.53 -34.79
N ALA A 91 -48.44 24.38 -34.57
CA ALA A 91 -48.77 23.14 -35.28
C ALA A 91 -50.06 22.47 -34.76
N GLY A 92 -50.62 22.95 -33.64
CA GLY A 92 -51.79 22.34 -33.00
C GLY A 92 -51.50 20.93 -32.48
N LEU A 93 -50.29 20.71 -31.95
CA LEU A 93 -49.86 19.47 -31.29
C LEU A 93 -50.04 19.60 -29.77
N PRO A 94 -50.39 18.53 -29.05
CA PRO A 94 -50.44 18.55 -27.58
C PRO A 94 -49.05 18.71 -26.97
N ILE A 95 -48.96 19.36 -25.81
CA ILE A 95 -47.70 19.65 -25.11
C ILE A 95 -47.80 19.14 -23.67
N PHE A 96 -46.79 18.42 -23.21
CA PHE A 96 -46.62 18.06 -21.81
C PHE A 96 -45.15 18.21 -21.44
N THR A 97 -44.81 19.24 -20.67
CA THR A 97 -43.42 19.50 -20.27
C THR A 97 -43.38 20.32 -18.99
N SER A 98 -42.30 20.18 -18.22
CA SER A 98 -41.96 21.08 -17.13
C SER A 98 -40.75 21.93 -17.49
N PHE A 99 -40.73 23.18 -17.06
CA PHE A 99 -39.62 24.09 -17.32
C PHE A 99 -39.49 25.20 -16.27
N PRO A 100 -38.28 25.72 -16.04
CA PRO A 100 -38.06 26.87 -15.18
C PRO A 100 -38.59 28.14 -15.86
N TYR A 101 -39.57 28.79 -15.24
CA TYR A 101 -40.07 30.10 -15.61
C TYR A 101 -39.34 31.19 -14.83
N ASP A 102 -38.51 31.95 -15.53
CA ASP A 102 -37.68 33.01 -14.97
C ASP A 102 -38.41 34.36 -15.04
N PHE A 103 -38.93 34.81 -13.89
CA PHE A 103 -39.64 36.09 -13.77
C PHE A 103 -38.73 37.31 -14.00
N GLY A 104 -37.41 37.15 -13.98
CA GLY A 104 -36.46 38.23 -14.32
C GLY A 104 -36.40 38.55 -15.81
N LYS A 105 -36.93 37.68 -16.69
CA LYS A 105 -36.83 37.81 -18.15
C LYS A 105 -38.09 38.33 -18.83
N VAL A 106 -39.18 38.54 -18.07
CA VAL A 106 -40.51 38.89 -18.62
C VAL A 106 -40.84 40.38 -18.58
N ASP A 107 -39.82 41.22 -18.36
CA ASP A 107 -39.95 42.68 -18.29
C ASP A 107 -40.52 43.25 -19.61
N GLY A 108 -41.61 44.00 -19.50
CA GLY A 108 -42.37 44.53 -20.65
C GLY A 108 -43.30 43.53 -21.39
N TYR A 109 -43.29 42.24 -21.03
CA TYR A 109 -44.20 41.23 -21.58
C TYR A 109 -45.44 41.00 -20.71
N ILE A 110 -45.25 40.89 -19.39
CA ILE A 110 -46.31 40.86 -18.38
C ILE A 110 -45.85 41.60 -17.11
N THR A 111 -46.72 42.37 -16.47
CA THR A 111 -46.43 43.03 -15.18
C THR A 111 -46.54 42.01 -14.05
N THR A 112 -45.44 41.73 -13.34
CA THR A 112 -45.38 40.73 -12.26
C THR A 112 -44.72 41.28 -10.99
N VAL A 113 -45.23 40.87 -9.81
CA VAL A 113 -44.61 41.19 -8.50
C VAL A 113 -43.52 40.19 -8.08
N TYR A 114 -43.34 39.09 -8.80
CA TYR A 114 -42.37 38.05 -8.44
C TYR A 114 -41.00 38.28 -9.07
N THR A 115 -39.97 37.86 -8.36
CA THR A 115 -38.59 37.79 -8.86
C THR A 115 -38.04 36.38 -8.63
N GLY A 116 -37.17 35.90 -9.52
CA GLY A 116 -36.59 34.54 -9.45
C GLY A 116 -37.24 33.53 -10.39
N ILE A 117 -36.96 32.24 -10.16
CA ILE A 117 -37.38 31.14 -11.03
C ILE A 117 -38.43 30.29 -10.31
N ARG A 118 -39.51 29.94 -10.99
CA ARG A 118 -40.44 28.88 -10.57
C ARG A 118 -40.45 27.75 -11.58
N TYR A 119 -40.66 26.52 -11.14
CA TYR A 119 -40.81 25.39 -12.05
C TYR A 119 -42.28 25.19 -12.38
N LEU A 120 -42.63 25.38 -13.65
CA LEU A 120 -43.99 25.20 -14.14
C LEU A 120 -44.09 23.90 -14.93
N GLU A 121 -45.00 23.03 -14.53
CA GLU A 121 -45.46 21.92 -15.36
C GLU A 121 -46.63 22.41 -16.22
N CYS A 122 -46.52 22.26 -17.54
CA CYS A 122 -47.56 22.69 -18.47
C CYS A 122 -48.13 21.51 -19.26
N ASN A 123 -49.45 21.47 -19.36
CA ASN A 123 -50.21 20.57 -20.20
C ASN A 123 -51.09 21.37 -21.15
N GLY A 124 -50.77 21.33 -22.44
CA GLY A 124 -51.43 22.07 -23.49
C GLY A 124 -52.20 21.17 -24.45
N GLN A 125 -53.44 21.53 -24.77
CA GLN A 125 -54.29 20.80 -25.72
C GLN A 125 -54.92 21.74 -26.77
N PRO A 126 -54.89 21.37 -28.06
CA PRO A 126 -55.55 22.12 -29.11
C PRO A 126 -57.07 21.89 -29.08
N ILE A 127 -57.84 22.97 -29.12
CA ILE A 127 -59.29 22.95 -29.31
C ILE A 127 -59.56 23.24 -30.78
N ARG A 128 -60.24 22.32 -31.46
CA ARG A 128 -60.53 22.42 -32.90
C ARG A 128 -62.00 22.75 -33.12
N ASN A 129 -62.27 23.57 -34.13
CA ASN A 129 -63.63 23.81 -34.61
C ASN A 129 -64.20 22.54 -35.27
N PRO A 130 -65.53 22.45 -35.51
CA PRO A 130 -66.15 21.30 -36.18
C PRO A 130 -65.54 20.94 -37.54
N ASN A 131 -64.88 21.89 -38.19
CA ASN A 131 -64.18 21.73 -39.48
C ASN A 131 -62.74 21.19 -39.33
N GLY A 132 -62.28 20.87 -38.11
CA GLY A 132 -60.94 20.32 -37.84
C GLY A 132 -59.80 21.37 -37.71
N GLU A 133 -60.09 22.65 -37.98
CA GLU A 133 -59.13 23.75 -37.83
C GLU A 133 -58.90 24.13 -36.37
N LEU A 134 -57.68 24.56 -36.03
CA LEU A 134 -57.33 25.03 -34.68
C LEU A 134 -58.10 26.30 -34.34
N ALA A 135 -58.99 26.22 -33.35
CA ALA A 135 -59.82 27.33 -32.89
C ALA A 135 -59.15 28.09 -31.74
N SER A 136 -58.75 27.34 -30.73
CA SER A 136 -58.09 27.84 -29.53
C SER A 136 -57.17 26.76 -28.96
N TYR A 137 -56.37 27.11 -27.97
CA TYR A 137 -55.40 26.23 -27.36
C TYR A 137 -55.48 26.44 -25.85
N VAL A 138 -55.87 25.39 -25.11
CA VAL A 138 -55.95 25.44 -23.65
C VAL A 138 -54.61 24.99 -23.06
N ILE A 139 -54.07 25.77 -22.14
CA ILE A 139 -52.86 25.47 -21.40
C ILE A 139 -53.21 25.46 -19.93
N ILE A 140 -52.94 24.32 -19.30
CA ILE A 140 -53.04 24.13 -17.87
C ILE A 140 -51.61 24.16 -17.33
N MET A 141 -51.38 24.95 -16.28
CA MET A 141 -50.07 25.11 -15.65
C MET A 141 -50.16 24.89 -14.14
N GLU A 142 -49.22 24.11 -13.63
CA GLU A 142 -49.05 23.87 -12.20
C GLU A 142 -47.66 24.33 -11.75
N ASP A 143 -47.59 25.02 -10.62
CA ASP A 143 -46.33 25.37 -9.98
C ASP A 143 -45.86 24.18 -9.13
N ILE A 144 -44.86 23.46 -9.63
CA ILE A 144 -44.30 22.26 -8.99
C ILE A 144 -43.04 22.55 -8.17
N THR A 145 -42.69 23.84 -7.98
CA THR A 145 -41.45 24.25 -7.30
C THR A 145 -41.34 23.63 -5.91
N GLU A 146 -42.39 23.76 -5.09
CA GLU A 146 -42.41 23.21 -3.72
C GLU A 146 -42.33 21.67 -3.70
N SER A 147 -42.89 21.00 -4.72
CA SER A 147 -42.86 19.53 -4.84
C SER A 147 -41.45 19.02 -5.13
N LEU A 148 -40.77 19.65 -6.10
CA LEU A 148 -39.39 19.30 -6.45
C LEU A 148 -38.41 19.58 -5.30
N GLU A 149 -38.60 20.68 -4.57
CA GLU A 149 -37.80 21.00 -3.39
C GLU A 149 -38.00 19.96 -2.28
N LYS A 150 -39.25 19.51 -2.04
CA LYS A 150 -39.56 18.44 -1.08
C LYS A 150 -38.95 17.10 -1.49
N GLU A 151 -38.99 16.74 -2.76
CA GLU A 151 -38.41 15.50 -3.27
C GLU A 151 -36.88 15.48 -3.12
N GLU A 152 -36.20 16.58 -3.46
CA GLU A 152 -34.75 16.71 -3.28
C GLU A 152 -34.37 16.74 -1.80
N MET A 153 -35.14 17.42 -0.94
CA MET A 153 -34.96 17.35 0.50
C MET A 153 -35.11 15.93 1.04
N LEU A 154 -36.10 15.17 0.55
CA LEU A 154 -36.31 13.77 0.94
C LEU A 154 -35.14 12.89 0.50
N ARG A 155 -34.65 13.07 -0.74
CA ARG A 155 -33.49 12.36 -1.27
C ARG A 155 -32.23 12.63 -0.45
N GLN A 156 -31.97 13.90 -0.12
CA GLN A 156 -30.84 14.29 0.72
C GLN A 156 -30.98 13.75 2.15
N SER A 157 -32.19 13.78 2.71
CA SER A 157 -32.47 13.20 4.03
C SER A 157 -32.20 11.69 4.05
N ARG A 158 -32.62 10.95 3.03
CA ARG A 158 -32.38 9.51 2.88
C ARG A 158 -30.89 9.18 2.79
N LEU A 159 -30.15 9.89 1.93
CA LEU A 159 -28.70 9.69 1.78
C LEU A 159 -27.95 10.02 3.08
N LYS A 160 -28.32 11.12 3.76
CA LYS A 160 -27.76 11.47 5.08
C LYS A 160 -28.02 10.36 6.10
N THR A 161 -29.22 9.77 6.09
CA THR A 161 -29.60 8.68 6.99
C THR A 161 -28.78 7.42 6.72
N GLU A 162 -28.61 7.02 5.45
CA GLU A 162 -27.79 5.85 5.08
C GLU A 162 -26.32 6.00 5.50
N ILE A 163 -25.72 7.18 5.26
CA ILE A 163 -24.35 7.48 5.68
C ILE A 163 -24.24 7.50 7.21
N ALA A 164 -25.22 8.08 7.91
CA ALA A 164 -25.25 8.11 9.36
C ALA A 164 -25.31 6.71 9.97
N ILE A 165 -26.15 5.83 9.43
CA ILE A 165 -26.27 4.42 9.86
C ILE A 165 -24.93 3.68 9.66
N LYS A 166 -24.32 3.82 8.48
CA LYS A 166 -23.04 3.17 8.16
C LYS A 166 -21.89 3.69 9.04
N THR A 167 -21.84 4.99 9.30
CA THR A 167 -20.78 5.62 10.10
C THR A 167 -20.93 5.31 11.59
N ALA A 168 -22.17 5.14 12.08
CA ALA A 168 -22.46 4.80 13.47
C ALA A 168 -22.24 3.31 13.81
N ASP A 169 -21.86 2.49 12.82
CA ASP A 169 -21.75 1.02 12.90
C ASP A 169 -23.04 0.39 13.46
N ILE A 170 -24.18 0.94 13.03
CA ILE A 170 -25.52 0.48 13.40
C ILE A 170 -26.07 -0.38 12.27
N MET A 171 -26.46 -1.61 12.58
CA MET A 171 -27.18 -2.50 11.69
C MET A 171 -28.68 -2.36 11.95
N LEU A 172 -29.49 -2.20 10.89
CA LEU A 172 -30.95 -2.12 11.00
C LEU A 172 -31.57 -3.44 10.58
N TRP A 173 -32.43 -4.02 11.41
CA TRP A 173 -33.09 -5.28 11.13
C TRP A 173 -34.60 -5.13 11.23
N GLU A 174 -35.31 -5.86 10.38
CA GLU A 174 -36.75 -6.05 10.41
C GLU A 174 -37.04 -7.53 10.66
N PHE A 175 -38.04 -7.83 11.47
CA PHE A 175 -38.52 -9.18 11.68
C PHE A 175 -39.99 -9.27 11.29
N ASP A 176 -40.32 -10.20 10.42
CA ASP A 176 -41.68 -10.49 9.99
C ASP A 176 -42.23 -11.70 10.74
N VAL A 177 -43.33 -11.50 11.49
CA VAL A 177 -43.89 -12.50 12.40
C VAL A 177 -44.48 -13.70 11.66
N ASN A 178 -45.05 -13.48 10.47
CA ASN A 178 -45.71 -14.53 9.70
C ASN A 178 -44.69 -15.48 9.06
N SER A 179 -43.66 -14.90 8.43
CA SER A 179 -42.60 -15.66 7.76
C SER A 179 -41.52 -16.15 8.72
N ARG A 180 -41.41 -15.57 9.92
CA ARG A 180 -40.40 -15.87 10.95
C ARG A 180 -38.97 -15.62 10.49
N LEU A 181 -38.80 -14.58 9.69
CA LEU A 181 -37.55 -14.24 9.03
C LEU A 181 -37.10 -12.83 9.40
N PHE A 182 -35.79 -12.67 9.58
CA PHE A 182 -35.13 -11.39 9.73
C PHE A 182 -34.65 -10.89 8.36
N PHE A 183 -34.89 -9.60 8.10
CA PHE A 183 -34.48 -8.87 6.91
C PHE A 183 -33.60 -7.68 7.32
N SER A 184 -32.52 -7.44 6.58
CA SER A 184 -31.65 -6.29 6.81
C SER A 184 -30.88 -5.97 5.53
N ASP A 185 -30.72 -4.68 5.25
CA ASP A 185 -29.96 -4.17 4.10
C ASP A 185 -28.45 -4.07 4.38
N ASN A 186 -28.03 -4.19 5.65
CA ASN A 186 -26.65 -4.00 6.06
C ASN A 186 -26.16 -5.01 7.12
N GLU A 187 -26.72 -6.22 7.14
CA GLU A 187 -26.37 -7.29 8.09
C GLU A 187 -25.16 -8.12 7.62
N PRO A 188 -24.03 -8.13 8.37
CA PRO A 188 -22.91 -9.01 8.05
C PRO A 188 -23.26 -10.50 8.09
N LEU A 189 -24.21 -10.91 8.94
CA LEU A 189 -24.59 -12.33 9.10
C LEU A 189 -25.20 -12.96 7.85
N ASN A 190 -25.85 -12.18 6.98
CA ASN A 190 -26.36 -12.67 5.68
C ASN A 190 -25.41 -12.36 4.50
N GLY A 191 -24.23 -11.80 4.75
CA GLY A 191 -23.28 -11.39 3.71
C GLY A 191 -23.66 -10.08 3.01
N TYR A 192 -24.45 -9.22 3.66
CA TYR A 192 -25.01 -7.99 3.09
C TYR A 192 -25.97 -8.24 1.91
N ASP A 193 -26.57 -9.42 1.84
CA ASP A 193 -27.50 -9.82 0.79
C ASP A 193 -28.94 -9.83 1.28
N LYS A 194 -29.71 -8.82 0.84
CA LYS A 194 -31.15 -8.67 1.17
C LYS A 194 -32.00 -9.87 0.74
N SER A 195 -31.58 -10.60 -0.30
CA SER A 195 -32.31 -11.75 -0.80
C SER A 195 -32.16 -13.01 0.07
N ARG A 196 -31.27 -12.97 1.06
CA ARG A 196 -30.99 -14.05 2.00
C ARG A 196 -31.48 -13.69 3.41
N PRO A 197 -32.78 -13.86 3.72
CA PRO A 197 -33.29 -13.63 5.06
C PRO A 197 -32.72 -14.65 6.05
N LEU A 198 -32.55 -14.24 7.31
CA LEU A 198 -32.05 -15.11 8.38
C LEU A 198 -33.23 -15.71 9.14
N SER A 199 -33.20 -17.03 9.37
CA SER A 199 -34.17 -17.68 10.24
C SER A 199 -33.84 -17.43 11.71
N ILE A 200 -34.87 -17.54 12.57
CA ILE A 200 -34.73 -17.49 14.03
C ILE A 200 -33.64 -18.44 14.51
N ASP A 201 -33.65 -19.70 14.04
CA ASP A 201 -32.70 -20.73 14.47
C ASP A 201 -31.24 -20.35 14.12
N LEU A 202 -31.02 -19.88 12.90
CA LEU A 202 -29.69 -19.47 12.44
C LEU A 202 -29.18 -18.23 13.19
N TYR A 203 -30.07 -17.30 13.55
CA TYR A 203 -29.70 -16.14 14.36
C TYR A 203 -29.35 -16.53 15.80
N LEU A 204 -30.11 -17.45 16.44
CA LEU A 204 -29.82 -17.95 17.78
C LEU A 204 -28.48 -18.69 17.89
N GLU A 205 -28.06 -19.39 16.83
CA GLU A 205 -26.76 -20.05 16.77
C GLU A 205 -25.59 -19.07 16.93
N THR A 206 -25.77 -17.82 16.48
CA THR A 206 -24.74 -16.76 16.58
C THR A 206 -24.64 -16.14 17.96
N ILE A 207 -25.55 -16.41 18.90
CA ILE A 207 -25.56 -15.82 20.26
C ILE A 207 -24.82 -16.73 21.24
N HIS A 208 -24.10 -16.15 22.20
CA HIS A 208 -23.36 -16.90 23.22
C HIS A 208 -24.30 -17.74 24.10
N PRO A 209 -23.94 -18.99 24.46
CA PRO A 209 -24.85 -19.92 25.17
C PRO A 209 -25.49 -19.40 26.45
N GLU A 210 -24.75 -18.59 27.23
CA GLU A 210 -25.25 -17.98 28.48
C GLU A 210 -26.32 -16.92 28.23
N ASP A 211 -26.23 -16.18 27.12
CA ASP A 211 -27.10 -15.05 26.79
C ASP A 211 -28.34 -15.52 25.99
N ARG A 212 -28.33 -16.76 25.48
CA ARG A 212 -29.42 -17.32 24.65
C ARG A 212 -30.76 -17.40 25.36
N LYS A 213 -30.80 -17.63 26.67
CA LYS A 213 -32.07 -17.82 27.40
C LYS A 213 -32.99 -16.60 27.29
N GLU A 214 -32.40 -15.42 27.41
CA GLU A 214 -33.12 -14.16 27.30
C GLU A 214 -33.56 -13.90 25.85
N MET A 215 -32.67 -14.11 24.87
CA MET A 215 -33.03 -13.92 23.47
C MET A 215 -34.12 -14.90 23.01
N VAL A 216 -34.10 -16.15 23.46
CA VAL A 216 -35.15 -17.13 23.14
C VAL A 216 -36.52 -16.67 23.65
N SER A 217 -36.58 -16.11 24.86
CA SER A 217 -37.82 -15.53 25.41
C SER A 217 -38.31 -14.36 24.55
N ILE A 218 -37.42 -13.44 24.16
CA ILE A 218 -37.74 -12.32 23.29
C ILE A 218 -38.26 -12.81 21.92
N MET A 219 -37.55 -13.76 21.30
CA MET A 219 -37.94 -14.30 20.00
C MET A 219 -39.27 -15.06 20.05
N GLN A 220 -39.57 -15.76 21.14
CA GLN A 220 -40.87 -16.42 21.32
C GLN A 220 -42.02 -15.41 21.36
N ARG A 221 -41.83 -14.30 22.10
CA ARG A 221 -42.82 -13.22 22.18
C ARG A 221 -43.00 -12.51 20.84
N MET A 222 -41.90 -12.25 20.13
CA MET A 222 -41.94 -11.71 18.76
C MET A 222 -42.69 -12.65 17.81
N ASN A 223 -42.46 -13.96 17.90
CA ASN A 223 -43.12 -14.97 17.05
C ASN A 223 -44.62 -15.14 17.38
N SER A 224 -45.04 -14.82 18.61
CA SER A 224 -46.46 -14.75 18.98
C SER A 224 -47.15 -13.44 18.58
N GLY A 225 -46.39 -12.44 18.07
CA GLY A 225 -46.92 -11.14 17.65
C GLY A 225 -47.38 -10.26 18.81
N GLU A 226 -46.69 -10.32 19.96
CA GLU A 226 -47.03 -9.55 21.17
C GLU A 226 -46.54 -8.09 21.08
N ASP A 227 -47.32 -7.11 21.51
CA ASP A 227 -46.90 -5.69 21.46
C ASP A 227 -45.92 -5.34 22.60
N PHE A 228 -44.61 -5.43 22.31
CA PHE A 228 -43.57 -5.02 23.24
C PHE A 228 -42.31 -4.54 22.52
N SER A 229 -41.65 -3.54 23.10
CA SER A 229 -40.29 -3.16 22.73
C SER A 229 -39.29 -3.84 23.65
N PHE A 230 -38.09 -4.12 23.14
CA PHE A 230 -37.03 -4.73 23.91
C PHE A 230 -35.67 -4.11 23.62
N THR A 231 -34.81 -4.26 24.60
CA THR A 231 -33.38 -4.01 24.52
C THR A 231 -32.70 -5.27 25.02
N PHE A 232 -31.79 -5.81 24.24
CA PHE A 232 -31.01 -6.99 24.56
C PHE A 232 -29.54 -6.65 24.43
N GLU A 233 -28.79 -6.89 25.50
CA GLU A 233 -27.33 -6.78 25.49
C GLU A 233 -26.74 -8.18 25.61
N GLY A 234 -26.00 -8.61 24.58
CA GLY A 234 -25.48 -9.97 24.55
C GLY A 234 -24.33 -10.16 23.59
N ARG A 235 -23.64 -11.29 23.76
CA ARG A 235 -22.48 -11.65 22.93
C ARG A 235 -22.94 -12.37 21.66
N ILE A 236 -22.55 -11.84 20.51
CA ILE A 236 -22.88 -12.34 19.16
C ILE A 236 -21.59 -12.63 18.40
N LYS A 237 -21.55 -13.74 17.65
CA LYS A 237 -20.40 -14.17 16.86
C LYS A 237 -20.76 -14.24 15.39
N LEU A 238 -20.03 -13.48 14.57
CA LEU A 238 -20.22 -13.47 13.11
C LEU A 238 -19.73 -14.78 12.49
N PHE A 239 -20.42 -15.24 11.43
CA PHE A 239 -20.00 -16.41 10.66
C PHE A 239 -18.58 -16.20 10.10
N GLY A 240 -17.67 -17.12 10.44
CA GLY A 240 -16.26 -17.06 10.02
C GLY A 240 -15.31 -16.30 10.96
N SER A 241 -15.81 -15.58 11.97
CA SER A 241 -14.95 -14.95 13.00
C SER A 241 -14.68 -15.91 14.16
N SER A 242 -13.50 -15.80 14.79
CA SER A 242 -13.17 -16.56 16.02
C SER A 242 -13.65 -15.88 17.30
N GLU A 243 -13.94 -14.57 17.28
CA GLU A 243 -14.23 -13.75 18.47
C GLU A 243 -15.72 -13.49 18.70
N TRP A 244 -16.11 -13.39 19.98
CA TRP A 244 -17.42 -12.92 20.42
C TRP A 244 -17.47 -11.40 20.50
N GLN A 245 -18.54 -10.79 19.99
CA GLN A 245 -18.77 -9.36 20.01
C GLN A 245 -19.91 -9.00 20.97
N TYR A 246 -19.69 -8.06 21.89
CA TYR A 246 -20.78 -7.49 22.71
C TYR A 246 -21.63 -6.57 21.82
N CYS A 247 -22.89 -6.95 21.65
CA CYS A 247 -23.83 -6.25 20.78
C CYS A 247 -25.03 -5.77 21.60
N PHE A 248 -25.44 -4.55 21.33
CA PHE A 248 -26.69 -3.97 21.85
C PHE A 248 -27.74 -4.06 20.76
N VAL A 249 -28.82 -4.81 21.01
CA VAL A 249 -29.90 -5.10 20.06
C VAL A 249 -31.20 -4.53 20.61
N ASN A 250 -31.81 -3.60 19.89
CA ASN A 250 -33.11 -3.05 20.26
C ASN A 250 -34.14 -3.43 19.22
N GLY A 251 -35.37 -3.68 19.61
CA GLY A 251 -36.48 -3.93 18.71
C GLY A 251 -37.79 -3.34 19.21
N SER A 252 -38.59 -2.79 18.31
CA SER A 252 -39.92 -2.25 18.58
C SER A 252 -40.90 -2.67 17.49
N PRO A 253 -42.17 -2.91 17.83
CA PRO A 253 -43.21 -3.17 16.86
C PRO A 253 -43.52 -1.88 16.10
N TYR A 254 -43.73 -1.99 14.79
CA TYR A 254 -44.06 -0.82 13.98
C TYR A 254 -45.23 -1.07 13.01
N SER A 255 -45.62 -2.33 12.83
CA SER A 255 -46.74 -2.72 11.97
C SER A 255 -47.64 -3.72 12.68
N TYR A 256 -48.95 -3.50 12.58
CA TYR A 256 -49.99 -4.24 13.31
C TYR A 256 -51.07 -4.73 12.33
N SER A 257 -51.73 -5.83 12.67
CA SER A 257 -52.93 -6.30 11.98
C SER A 257 -54.15 -5.47 12.37
N GLU A 258 -55.25 -5.58 11.61
CA GLU A 258 -56.52 -4.92 11.96
C GLU A 258 -57.10 -5.39 13.30
N SER A 259 -56.70 -6.57 13.79
CA SER A 259 -57.07 -7.11 15.11
C SER A 259 -56.13 -6.68 16.24
N GLY A 260 -55.15 -5.80 15.96
CA GLY A 260 -54.20 -5.25 16.95
C GLY A 260 -53.01 -6.15 17.28
N GLN A 261 -52.77 -7.23 16.53
CA GLN A 261 -51.61 -8.11 16.74
C GLN A 261 -50.40 -7.62 15.93
N VAL A 262 -49.19 -7.72 16.47
CA VAL A 262 -47.99 -7.23 15.76
C VAL A 262 -47.67 -8.13 14.56
N LEU A 263 -47.47 -7.51 13.39
CA LEU A 263 -47.05 -8.18 12.17
C LEU A 263 -45.55 -8.05 11.91
N LYS A 264 -44.94 -6.92 12.30
CA LYS A 264 -43.51 -6.64 12.08
C LYS A 264 -42.88 -5.87 13.21
N TYR A 265 -41.62 -6.22 13.48
CA TYR A 265 -40.72 -5.48 14.36
C TYR A 265 -39.59 -4.87 13.55
N VAL A 266 -39.12 -3.71 13.98
CA VAL A 266 -37.91 -3.06 13.48
C VAL A 266 -36.98 -2.81 14.64
N GLY A 267 -35.69 -2.91 14.38
CA GLY A 267 -34.70 -2.80 15.41
C GLY A 267 -33.34 -2.41 14.90
N THR A 268 -32.44 -2.17 15.84
CA THR A 268 -31.04 -1.87 15.56
C THR A 268 -30.14 -2.86 16.31
N ARG A 269 -28.97 -3.16 15.75
CA ARG A 269 -27.88 -3.86 16.42
C ARG A 269 -26.63 -3.00 16.30
N LYS A 270 -25.99 -2.71 17.43
CA LYS A 270 -24.73 -1.97 17.47
C LYS A 270 -23.65 -2.82 18.13
N ASN A 271 -22.47 -2.88 17.52
CA ASN A 271 -21.31 -3.53 18.11
C ASN A 271 -20.64 -2.58 19.13
N ASN A 272 -20.72 -2.95 20.42
CA ASN A 272 -20.13 -2.20 21.53
C ASN A 272 -18.99 -2.97 22.22
N THR A 273 -18.42 -3.98 21.54
CA THR A 273 -17.34 -4.84 22.06
C THR A 273 -16.17 -4.03 22.60
N ASP A 274 -15.74 -3.02 21.86
CA ASP A 274 -14.59 -2.20 22.24
C ASP A 274 -14.86 -1.38 23.50
N ILE A 275 -16.10 -0.92 23.68
CA ILE A 275 -16.52 -0.16 24.87
C ILE A 275 -16.55 -1.09 26.09
N HIS A 276 -17.12 -2.29 25.95
CA HIS A 276 -17.19 -3.29 27.02
C HIS A 276 -15.82 -3.81 27.43
N LYS A 277 -14.97 -4.15 26.44
CA LYS A 277 -13.59 -4.57 26.69
C LYS A 277 -12.82 -3.45 27.41
N LYS A 278 -13.01 -2.18 27.04
CA LYS A 278 -12.40 -1.04 27.74
C LYS A 278 -12.93 -0.85 29.17
N LYS A 279 -14.24 -0.93 29.40
CA LYS A 279 -14.84 -0.74 30.74
C LYS A 279 -14.44 -1.84 31.73
N GLN A 280 -14.55 -3.12 31.33
CA GLN A 280 -14.11 -4.23 32.20
C GLN A 280 -12.61 -4.20 32.49
N LEU A 281 -11.82 -3.78 31.49
CA LEU A 281 -10.40 -3.58 31.69
C LEU A 281 -10.15 -2.49 32.74
N LEU A 282 -10.86 -1.36 32.67
CA LEU A 282 -10.75 -0.27 33.64
C LEU A 282 -11.17 -0.70 35.06
N ASP A 283 -12.31 -1.37 35.25
CA ASP A 283 -12.77 -1.80 36.58
C ASP A 283 -11.83 -2.84 37.22
N LYS A 284 -11.35 -3.80 36.42
CA LYS A 284 -10.36 -4.78 36.89
C LYS A 284 -9.03 -4.11 37.23
N ILE A 285 -8.64 -3.08 36.49
CA ILE A 285 -7.46 -2.28 36.81
C ILE A 285 -7.70 -1.57 38.15
N LEU A 286 -8.80 -0.84 38.33
CA LEU A 286 -9.05 -0.03 39.54
C LEU A 286 -9.18 -0.85 40.83
N ASN A 287 -9.82 -2.02 40.79
CA ASN A 287 -10.01 -2.87 41.98
C ASN A 287 -8.78 -3.69 42.37
N ASN A 288 -7.88 -3.98 41.42
CA ASN A 288 -6.62 -4.68 41.73
C ASN A 288 -5.47 -3.73 42.08
N ILE A 289 -5.71 -2.41 42.07
CA ILE A 289 -4.72 -1.44 42.57
C ILE A 289 -4.76 -1.46 44.11
N PRO A 290 -3.63 -1.73 44.79
CA PRO A 290 -3.52 -1.79 46.26
C PRO A 290 -3.45 -0.38 46.88
N LEU A 291 -4.27 0.53 46.36
CA LEU A 291 -4.46 1.89 46.85
C LEU A 291 -5.96 2.05 47.10
N SER A 292 -6.31 2.69 48.20
CA SER A 292 -7.70 3.09 48.40
C SER A 292 -8.03 4.16 47.37
N ILE A 293 -9.01 3.90 46.52
CA ILE A 293 -9.54 4.82 45.51
C ILE A 293 -11.04 4.97 45.77
N HIS A 294 -11.49 6.21 45.97
CA HIS A 294 -12.90 6.52 46.06
C HIS A 294 -13.22 7.86 45.43
N ILE A 295 -14.40 7.95 44.82
CA ILE A 295 -14.93 9.17 44.22
C ILE A 295 -16.09 9.64 45.08
N LYS A 296 -16.08 10.92 45.45
CA LYS A 296 -17.14 11.57 46.24
C LYS A 296 -17.92 12.56 45.39
N ASP A 297 -19.21 12.62 45.64
CA ASP A 297 -20.09 13.69 45.22
C ASP A 297 -20.07 14.81 46.25
N VAL A 298 -19.40 15.93 45.96
CA VAL A 298 -19.31 17.05 46.92
C VAL A 298 -20.66 17.76 47.06
N GLU A 299 -21.45 17.80 45.99
CA GLU A 299 -22.76 18.48 45.98
C GLU A 299 -23.85 17.62 46.62
N ASP A 300 -23.74 16.29 46.53
CA ASP A 300 -24.59 15.33 47.24
C ASP A 300 -23.97 14.87 48.58
N ASN A 301 -23.74 15.85 49.47
CA ASN A 301 -23.28 15.64 50.85
C ASN A 301 -22.01 14.77 51.02
N PHE A 302 -21.04 14.91 50.12
CA PHE A 302 -19.78 14.13 50.12
C PHE A 302 -19.99 12.60 50.04
N ARG A 303 -21.09 12.15 49.43
CA ARG A 303 -21.43 10.73 49.28
C ARG A 303 -20.44 10.03 48.36
N TYR A 304 -20.02 8.81 48.70
CA TYR A 304 -19.17 8.00 47.84
C TYR A 304 -19.97 7.44 46.66
N ILE A 305 -19.58 7.81 45.44
CA ILE A 305 -20.16 7.30 44.18
C ILE A 305 -19.45 6.03 43.72
N PHE A 306 -18.15 5.94 44.01
CA PHE A 306 -17.34 4.78 43.67
C PHE A 306 -16.35 4.52 44.80
N CYS A 307 -16.21 3.27 45.19
CA CYS A 307 -15.14 2.83 46.08
C CYS A 307 -14.56 1.54 45.52
N ASN A 308 -13.25 1.55 45.24
CA ASN A 308 -12.59 0.29 44.98
C ASN A 308 -12.51 -0.55 46.27
N GLU A 309 -12.32 -1.85 46.11
CA GLU A 309 -12.35 -2.80 47.23
C GLU A 309 -11.35 -2.45 48.36
N GLU A 310 -10.17 -1.93 48.03
CA GLU A 310 -9.16 -1.56 49.03
C GLU A 310 -9.60 -0.35 49.88
N SER A 311 -10.33 0.61 49.29
CA SER A 311 -10.93 1.70 50.04
C SER A 311 -11.96 1.21 51.04
N LYS A 312 -12.84 0.29 50.62
CA LYS A 312 -13.85 -0.32 51.49
C LYS A 312 -13.21 -1.02 52.67
N ARG A 313 -12.11 -1.73 52.43
CA ARG A 313 -11.38 -2.49 53.46
C ARG A 313 -10.63 -1.61 54.47
N MET A 314 -9.80 -0.67 53.98
CA MET A 314 -8.93 0.13 54.85
C MET A 314 -9.72 1.14 55.68
N PHE A 315 -10.70 1.78 55.05
CA PHE A 315 -11.42 2.92 55.62
C PHE A 315 -12.91 2.66 55.88
N GLY A 316 -13.43 1.46 55.57
CA GLY A 316 -14.84 1.11 55.80
C GLY A 316 -15.82 1.79 54.84
N THR A 317 -15.33 2.39 53.75
CA THR A 317 -16.17 3.17 52.83
C THR A 317 -17.07 2.24 52.01
N SER A 318 -18.31 2.64 51.72
CA SER A 318 -19.16 1.95 50.77
C SER A 318 -19.74 2.97 49.79
N GLU A 319 -20.10 2.49 48.60
CA GLU A 319 -20.97 3.26 47.71
C GLU A 319 -22.25 3.61 48.49
N ASP A 320 -22.73 4.83 48.29
CA ASP A 320 -23.87 5.44 48.98
C ASP A 320 -23.70 5.82 50.48
N THR A 321 -22.50 5.68 51.06
CA THR A 321 -22.22 6.21 52.41
C THR A 321 -21.43 7.53 52.37
N THR A 322 -21.29 8.21 53.51
CA THR A 322 -20.54 9.48 53.63
C THR A 322 -19.28 9.33 54.49
N THR A 323 -18.42 10.36 54.49
CA THR A 323 -17.21 10.35 55.34
C THR A 323 -17.55 10.42 56.85
N TYR A 324 -18.74 10.90 57.22
CA TYR A 324 -19.22 10.95 58.61
C TYR A 324 -19.53 9.57 59.20
N ASP A 325 -19.88 8.60 58.34
CA ASP A 325 -20.21 7.24 58.77
C ASP A 325 -18.97 6.48 59.27
N VAL A 326 -17.77 6.92 58.88
CA VAL A 326 -16.50 6.22 59.13
C VAL A 326 -15.52 6.98 60.03
N MET A 327 -15.63 8.31 60.15
CA MET A 327 -14.69 9.18 60.88
C MET A 327 -15.39 10.18 61.82
N ASP A 328 -14.66 10.68 62.81
CA ASP A 328 -15.14 11.69 63.76
C ASP A 328 -15.36 13.07 63.11
N GLU A 329 -16.35 13.82 63.58
CA GLU A 329 -16.80 15.08 62.97
C GLU A 329 -15.67 16.12 62.81
N GLU A 330 -14.76 16.22 63.77
CA GLU A 330 -13.64 17.17 63.71
C GLU A 330 -12.64 16.83 62.58
N GLN A 331 -12.41 15.54 62.34
CA GLN A 331 -11.55 15.06 61.24
C GLN A 331 -12.25 15.20 59.89
N VAL A 332 -13.55 14.88 59.85
CA VAL A 332 -14.36 15.05 58.64
C VAL A 332 -14.40 16.52 58.24
N ALA A 333 -14.59 17.46 59.17
CA ALA A 333 -14.58 18.89 58.88
C ALA A 333 -13.22 19.36 58.32
N ARG A 334 -12.10 18.82 58.83
CA ARG A 334 -10.77 19.11 58.28
C ARG A 334 -10.61 18.56 56.86
N ILE A 335 -10.94 17.29 56.64
CA ILE A 335 -10.82 16.63 55.33
C ILE A 335 -11.75 17.32 54.32
N GLN A 336 -12.98 17.63 54.72
CA GLN A 336 -13.96 18.34 53.89
C GLN A 336 -13.51 19.75 53.55
N LYS A 337 -12.86 20.48 54.47
CA LYS A 337 -12.29 21.80 54.15
C LYS A 337 -11.31 21.69 52.97
N THR A 338 -10.42 20.70 53.00
CA THR A 338 -9.49 20.43 51.90
C THR A 338 -10.23 19.90 50.66
N ASP A 339 -11.25 19.05 50.82
CA ASP A 339 -12.08 18.53 49.72
C ASP A 339 -12.81 19.68 49.02
N LEU A 340 -13.42 20.62 49.75
CA LEU A 340 -14.07 21.85 49.26
C LEU A 340 -13.07 22.82 48.62
N GLU A 341 -11.88 22.96 49.20
CA GLU A 341 -10.83 23.80 48.62
C GLU A 341 -10.40 23.26 47.26
N VAL A 342 -10.12 21.96 47.16
CA VAL A 342 -9.80 21.29 45.89
C VAL A 342 -10.99 21.36 44.93
N PHE A 343 -12.22 21.17 45.43
CA PHE A 343 -13.43 21.25 44.62
C PHE A 343 -13.67 22.66 44.08
N ASN A 344 -13.54 23.72 44.89
CA ASN A 344 -13.81 25.08 44.45
C ASN A 344 -12.68 25.66 43.59
N THR A 345 -11.42 25.34 43.90
CA THR A 345 -10.26 25.86 43.17
C THR A 345 -9.89 25.03 41.93
N GLY A 346 -10.28 23.75 41.90
CA GLY A 346 -9.87 22.79 40.87
C GLY A 346 -8.40 22.34 40.95
N SER A 347 -7.62 22.86 41.90
CA SER A 347 -6.20 22.54 42.03
C SER A 347 -6.01 21.20 42.77
N PRO A 348 -5.26 20.23 42.21
CA PRO A 348 -5.09 18.91 42.83
C PRO A 348 -4.25 19.02 44.12
N TYR A 349 -4.70 18.32 45.17
CA TYR A 349 -3.98 18.23 46.43
C TYR A 349 -3.20 16.92 46.50
N LEU A 350 -1.94 16.99 46.92
CA LEU A 350 -1.13 15.84 47.28
C LEU A 350 -0.50 16.14 48.63
N GLY A 351 -0.78 15.31 49.64
CA GLY A 351 -0.28 15.55 50.98
C GLY A 351 -0.34 14.31 51.86
N LEU A 352 0.32 14.40 53.01
CA LEU A 352 0.22 13.39 54.04
C LEU A 352 -0.96 13.75 54.94
N GLU A 353 -1.95 12.88 54.99
CA GLU A 353 -3.07 12.99 55.92
C GLU A 353 -3.03 11.83 56.91
N ARG A 354 -3.04 12.16 58.20
CA ARG A 354 -3.29 11.18 59.24
C ARG A 354 -4.79 10.99 59.38
N VAL A 355 -5.26 9.78 59.14
CA VAL A 355 -6.67 9.42 59.23
C VAL A 355 -6.87 8.57 60.48
N ASN A 356 -7.72 9.02 61.39
CA ASN A 356 -8.16 8.20 62.52
C ASN A 356 -9.65 7.87 62.34
N LEU A 357 -9.95 6.58 62.29
CA LEU A 357 -11.30 6.06 62.14
C LEU A 357 -11.99 5.96 63.51
N LYS A 358 -13.33 5.98 63.50
CA LYS A 358 -14.16 5.84 64.71
C LYS A 358 -13.94 4.53 65.47
N ASP A 359 -13.46 3.49 64.78
CA ASP A 359 -13.11 2.20 65.37
C ASP A 359 -11.74 2.19 66.08
N GLY A 360 -11.04 3.32 66.11
CA GLY A 360 -9.76 3.52 66.80
C GLY A 360 -8.51 3.31 65.95
N ARG A 361 -8.63 2.90 64.67
CA ARG A 361 -7.47 2.71 63.77
C ARG A 361 -6.94 4.04 63.23
N SER A 362 -5.62 4.18 63.17
CA SER A 362 -4.92 5.37 62.67
C SER A 362 -3.95 5.00 61.55
N TYR A 363 -3.94 5.78 60.47
CA TYR A 363 -3.08 5.57 59.31
C TYR A 363 -2.42 6.89 58.89
N ASP A 364 -1.11 6.87 58.63
CA ASP A 364 -0.47 7.97 57.89
C ASP A 364 -0.57 7.68 56.41
N THR A 365 -1.48 8.40 55.76
CA THR A 365 -1.79 8.17 54.36
C THR A 365 -1.19 9.25 53.49
N ILE A 366 -0.50 8.87 52.41
CA ILE A 366 -0.28 9.77 51.28
C ILE A 366 -1.61 9.85 50.54
N VAL A 367 -2.19 11.04 50.48
CA VAL A 367 -3.49 11.31 49.87
C VAL A 367 -3.32 12.20 48.67
N ARG A 368 -3.92 11.79 47.55
CA ARG A 368 -4.08 12.64 46.38
C ARG A 368 -5.55 12.86 46.10
N LYS A 369 -5.94 14.13 45.99
CA LYS A 369 -7.31 14.57 45.69
C LYS A 369 -7.32 15.36 44.40
N SER A 370 -8.27 15.11 43.53
CA SER A 370 -8.39 15.82 42.26
C SER A 370 -9.85 15.88 41.83
N VAL A 371 -10.23 17.00 41.22
CA VAL A 371 -11.57 17.13 40.65
C VAL A 371 -11.57 16.45 39.29
N ILE A 372 -12.55 15.59 39.08
CA ILE A 372 -12.88 15.01 37.77
C ILE A 372 -14.25 15.54 37.36
N GLU A 373 -14.48 15.63 36.05
CA GLU A 373 -15.74 16.07 35.50
C GLU A 373 -16.34 14.92 34.70
N ASP A 374 -17.60 14.60 34.97
CA ASP A 374 -18.37 13.58 34.28
C ASP A 374 -19.73 14.19 33.91
N ASP A 375 -19.99 14.34 32.60
CA ASP A 375 -21.19 14.98 32.03
C ASP A 375 -21.59 16.32 32.69
N GLY A 376 -20.61 17.20 32.91
CA GLY A 376 -20.80 18.53 33.51
C GLY A 376 -20.98 18.52 35.03
N LYS A 377 -20.99 17.34 35.67
CA LYS A 377 -20.97 17.19 37.11
C LYS A 377 -19.54 17.02 37.60
N ARG A 378 -19.15 17.87 38.56
CA ARG A 378 -17.81 17.82 39.18
C ARG A 378 -17.84 16.82 40.32
N LEU A 379 -16.90 15.89 40.32
CA LEU A 379 -16.74 14.86 41.35
C LEU A 379 -15.32 14.91 41.92
N LEU A 380 -15.16 14.49 43.17
CA LEU A 380 -13.87 14.50 43.84
C LEU A 380 -13.28 13.10 43.93
N LEU A 381 -12.26 12.83 43.11
CA LEU A 381 -11.46 11.62 43.17
C LEU A 381 -10.42 11.74 44.29
N ASN A 382 -10.45 10.76 45.21
CA ASN A 382 -9.50 10.64 46.30
C ASN A 382 -8.77 9.30 46.19
N THR A 383 -7.45 9.33 46.32
CA THR A 383 -6.61 8.14 46.41
C THR A 383 -5.75 8.21 47.67
N ARG A 384 -5.64 7.11 48.42
CA ARG A 384 -4.94 7.05 49.72
C ARG A 384 -4.00 5.84 49.81
N TRP A 385 -2.81 6.06 50.35
CA TRP A 385 -1.78 5.03 50.58
C TRP A 385 -1.18 5.10 51.99
N ASP A 386 -1.32 4.06 52.80
CA ASP A 386 -0.73 3.98 54.15
C ASP A 386 0.80 3.74 54.13
N GLN A 387 1.56 4.48 54.94
CA GLN A 387 3.03 4.49 54.90
C GLN A 387 3.75 4.34 56.26
N SER A 388 3.03 4.23 57.38
CA SER A 388 3.64 4.43 58.71
C SER A 388 4.69 3.38 59.11
N LEU A 389 4.32 2.10 59.16
CA LEU A 389 5.20 1.04 59.69
C LEU A 389 6.28 0.61 58.69
N GLN A 390 5.99 0.71 57.39
CA GLN A 390 6.89 0.32 56.32
C GLN A 390 8.07 1.27 56.20
N ASN A 391 7.87 2.58 56.37
CA ASN A 391 8.96 3.53 56.23
C ASN A 391 10.07 3.35 57.26
N GLU A 392 9.74 3.05 58.51
CA GLU A 392 10.75 2.98 59.57
C GLU A 392 11.54 1.68 59.56
N LEU A 393 10.87 0.54 59.36
CA LEU A 393 11.51 -0.76 59.23
C LEU A 393 12.24 -0.91 57.90
N LYS A 394 11.67 -0.46 56.77
CA LYS A 394 12.31 -0.52 55.46
C LYS A 394 13.56 0.34 55.42
N ARG A 395 13.59 1.49 56.08
CA ARG A 395 14.79 2.34 56.09
C ARG A 395 15.96 1.70 56.83
N ARG A 396 15.71 1.03 57.96
CA ARG A 396 16.76 0.33 58.71
C ARG A 396 17.14 -1.01 58.07
N ALA A 397 16.17 -1.76 57.54
CA ALA A 397 16.42 -3.01 56.82
C ALA A 397 17.11 -2.78 55.46
N GLN A 398 16.75 -1.76 54.69
CA GLN A 398 17.41 -1.46 53.41
C GLN A 398 18.87 -1.07 53.59
N ILE A 399 19.19 -0.25 54.59
CA ILE A 399 20.58 0.12 54.84
C ILE A 399 21.40 -1.13 55.18
N LEU A 400 20.83 -2.05 55.96
CA LEU A 400 21.48 -3.32 56.31
C LEU A 400 21.58 -4.27 55.10
N SER A 401 20.50 -4.47 54.34
CA SER A 401 20.44 -5.32 53.14
C SER A 401 21.37 -4.83 52.03
N ILE A 402 21.38 -3.53 51.71
CA ILE A 402 22.28 -2.97 50.69
C ILE A 402 23.74 -3.20 51.06
N THR A 403 24.07 -3.03 52.34
CA THR A 403 25.44 -3.24 52.82
C THR A 403 25.84 -4.71 52.74
N LEU A 404 24.94 -5.63 53.09
CA LEU A 404 25.19 -7.07 53.04
C LEU A 404 25.23 -7.61 51.60
N GLY A 405 24.31 -7.19 50.73
CA GLY A 405 24.31 -7.56 49.31
C GLY A 405 25.55 -7.05 48.56
N ALA A 406 25.98 -5.81 48.83
CA ALA A 406 27.21 -5.27 48.25
C ALA A 406 28.47 -6.06 48.65
N MET A 407 28.43 -6.75 49.79
CA MET A 407 29.52 -7.60 50.29
C MET A 407 29.33 -9.08 49.95
N ASN A 408 28.27 -9.47 49.22
CA ASN A 408 27.82 -10.85 49.06
C ASN A 408 27.84 -11.60 50.40
N ALA A 409 27.23 -10.98 51.39
CA ALA A 409 27.21 -11.41 52.76
C ALA A 409 25.78 -11.69 53.22
N PHE A 410 25.65 -12.58 54.20
CA PHE A 410 24.37 -12.83 54.84
C PHE A 410 24.53 -13.02 56.33
N THR A 411 23.50 -12.64 57.07
CA THR A 411 23.45 -12.86 58.51
C THR A 411 22.74 -14.16 58.84
N TRP A 412 23.12 -14.75 59.96
CA TRP A 412 22.52 -15.98 60.45
C TRP A 412 22.48 -15.98 61.98
N PHE A 413 21.59 -16.80 62.51
CA PHE A 413 21.29 -16.94 63.91
C PHE A 413 21.05 -18.42 64.19
N PHE A 414 21.63 -18.94 65.26
CA PHE A 414 21.65 -20.35 65.60
C PHE A 414 21.34 -20.55 67.09
N GLU A 415 20.40 -21.44 67.39
CA GLU A 415 20.05 -21.84 68.75
C GLU A 415 20.57 -23.27 69.00
N PRO A 416 21.66 -23.44 69.78
CA PRO A 416 22.24 -24.76 70.04
C PRO A 416 21.27 -25.75 70.68
N ASP A 417 20.52 -25.33 71.71
CA ASP A 417 19.60 -26.21 72.46
C ASP A 417 18.47 -26.79 71.60
N LYS A 418 18.11 -26.09 70.51
CA LYS A 418 17.05 -26.50 69.57
C LYS A 418 17.60 -27.00 68.24
N ASN A 419 18.91 -26.98 68.04
CA ASN A 419 19.60 -27.26 66.79
C ASN A 419 19.00 -26.53 65.57
N ARG A 420 18.61 -25.26 65.74
CA ARG A 420 17.87 -24.49 64.73
C ARG A 420 18.69 -23.31 64.24
N ILE A 421 18.85 -23.21 62.91
CA ILE A 421 19.46 -22.05 62.25
C ILE A 421 18.39 -21.26 61.51
N SER A 422 18.43 -19.95 61.65
CA SER A 422 17.65 -18.98 60.89
C SER A 422 18.57 -17.98 60.23
N PHE A 423 18.23 -17.54 59.03
CA PHE A 423 19.03 -16.62 58.24
C PHE A 423 18.33 -15.27 58.11
N GLY A 424 19.10 -14.19 58.24
CA GLY A 424 18.64 -12.81 58.18
C GLY A 424 18.88 -12.18 56.81
N GLU A 425 19.00 -10.84 56.80
CA GLU A 425 19.24 -10.05 55.59
C GLU A 425 20.48 -10.55 54.82
N GLY A 426 20.38 -10.55 53.49
CA GLY A 426 21.42 -10.99 52.54
C GLY A 426 21.39 -12.48 52.14
N PHE A 427 20.79 -13.40 52.92
CA PHE A 427 20.88 -14.84 52.61
C PHE A 427 20.07 -15.26 51.38
N ASN A 428 18.90 -14.67 51.20
CA ASN A 428 18.05 -14.93 50.04
C ASN A 428 18.63 -14.35 48.74
N GLU A 429 19.47 -13.31 48.83
CA GLU A 429 20.19 -12.78 47.66
C GLU A 429 21.29 -13.74 47.21
N VAL A 430 21.74 -14.60 48.12
CA VAL A 430 22.81 -15.56 47.93
C VAL A 430 22.30 -16.95 47.47
N THR A 431 21.13 -17.41 47.94
CA THR A 431 20.58 -18.74 47.58
C THR A 431 19.06 -18.79 47.45
N LYS A 432 18.58 -19.65 46.54
CA LYS A 432 17.14 -19.94 46.33
C LYS A 432 16.56 -21.01 47.25
N LYS A 433 17.40 -21.83 47.87
CA LYS A 433 16.98 -22.92 48.77
C LYS A 433 17.03 -22.54 50.25
N ALA A 434 17.06 -21.23 50.53
CA ALA A 434 17.17 -20.67 51.89
C ALA A 434 16.17 -21.27 52.90
N SER A 435 14.94 -21.55 52.46
CA SER A 435 13.84 -22.07 53.28
C SER A 435 13.97 -23.55 53.65
N GLU A 436 14.78 -24.31 52.91
CA GLU A 436 15.03 -25.73 53.19
C GLU A 436 16.10 -25.92 54.25
N ILE A 437 16.93 -24.89 54.46
CA ILE A 437 18.08 -24.92 55.36
C ILE A 437 17.70 -24.25 56.68
N CYS A 438 17.26 -25.07 57.65
CA CYS A 438 16.74 -24.59 58.94
C CYS A 438 17.37 -25.28 60.17
N SER A 439 18.30 -26.21 59.94
CA SER A 439 19.07 -26.90 60.98
C SER A 439 20.52 -27.05 60.56
N VAL A 440 21.41 -27.31 61.52
CA VAL A 440 22.84 -27.52 61.25
C VAL A 440 23.04 -28.72 60.32
N GLU A 441 22.29 -29.81 60.49
CA GLU A 441 22.39 -31.01 59.65
C GLU A 441 22.04 -30.74 58.19
N LYS A 442 21.00 -29.93 57.96
CA LYS A 442 20.63 -29.52 56.60
C LYS A 442 21.63 -28.52 56.02
N PHE A 443 22.13 -27.57 56.82
CA PHE A 443 23.18 -26.66 56.37
C PHE A 443 24.47 -27.41 56.02
N LEU A 444 24.84 -28.41 56.82
CA LEU A 444 25.94 -29.34 56.55
C LEU A 444 25.74 -30.16 55.27
N SER A 445 24.51 -30.35 54.79
CA SER A 445 24.28 -31.01 53.50
C SER A 445 24.79 -30.16 52.32
N CYS A 446 24.74 -28.83 52.46
CA CYS A 446 25.22 -27.83 51.50
C CYS A 446 26.73 -27.59 51.59
N VAL A 447 27.37 -27.89 52.73
CA VAL A 447 28.83 -27.77 52.88
C VAL A 447 29.52 -28.85 52.04
N HIS A 448 30.66 -28.53 51.43
CA HIS A 448 31.43 -29.49 50.66
C HIS A 448 31.84 -30.70 51.53
N PRO A 449 31.75 -31.95 51.04
CA PRO A 449 32.03 -33.16 51.83
C PRO A 449 33.33 -33.13 52.63
N ASP A 450 34.40 -32.59 52.03
CA ASP A 450 35.73 -32.49 52.65
C ASP A 450 35.76 -31.49 53.83
N ASP A 451 34.87 -30.49 53.82
CA ASP A 451 34.80 -29.44 54.83
C ASP A 451 33.78 -29.75 55.94
N LYS A 452 32.90 -30.75 55.77
CA LYS A 452 31.80 -31.06 56.71
C LYS A 452 32.28 -31.38 58.12
N GLN A 453 33.31 -32.22 58.23
CA GLN A 453 33.85 -32.65 59.52
C GLN A 453 34.48 -31.46 60.25
N LYS A 454 35.30 -30.68 59.53
CA LYS A 454 35.93 -29.46 60.03
C LYS A 454 34.89 -28.44 60.50
N PHE A 455 33.82 -28.26 59.73
CA PHE A 455 32.71 -27.38 60.10
C PHE A 455 32.04 -27.83 61.39
N HIS A 456 31.62 -29.09 61.47
CA HIS A 456 30.93 -29.65 62.63
C HIS A 456 31.77 -29.53 63.91
N ASP A 457 33.03 -29.95 63.87
CA ASP A 457 33.91 -29.97 65.03
C ASP A 457 34.22 -28.54 65.53
N SER A 458 34.42 -27.60 64.60
CA SER A 458 34.66 -26.20 64.95
C SER A 458 33.42 -25.52 65.57
N LEU A 459 32.23 -25.84 65.08
CA LEU A 459 30.97 -25.32 65.60
C LEU A 459 30.71 -25.86 67.02
N GLN A 460 30.88 -27.17 67.21
CA GLN A 460 30.67 -27.81 68.51
C GLN A 460 31.65 -27.28 69.58
N ALA A 461 32.92 -27.10 69.23
CA ALA A 461 33.93 -26.56 70.14
C ALA A 461 33.63 -25.13 70.64
N VAL A 462 32.88 -24.33 69.86
CA VAL A 462 32.45 -22.99 70.29
C VAL A 462 31.20 -23.06 71.15
N VAL A 463 30.23 -23.92 70.81
CA VAL A 463 28.98 -24.11 71.58
C VAL A 463 29.24 -24.58 73.02
N GLU A 464 30.31 -25.35 73.24
CA GLU A 464 30.73 -25.81 74.58
C GLU A 464 31.29 -24.70 75.48
N GLN A 465 31.55 -23.50 74.94
CA GLN A 465 32.01 -22.33 75.69
C GLN A 465 30.83 -21.52 76.23
N ASP A 466 31.08 -20.63 77.21
CA ASP A 466 30.05 -19.73 77.73
C ASP A 466 29.87 -18.47 76.87
N ASN A 467 30.98 -17.93 76.35
CA ASN A 467 31.01 -16.90 75.32
C ASN A 467 32.21 -17.19 74.41
N GLY A 468 32.04 -17.12 73.09
CA GLY A 468 33.10 -17.46 72.13
C GLY A 468 32.88 -16.87 70.75
N ILE A 469 33.97 -16.64 70.01
CA ILE A 469 33.95 -16.20 68.61
C ILE A 469 34.27 -17.40 67.73
N TRP A 470 33.49 -17.61 66.68
CA TRP A 470 33.65 -18.68 65.71
C TRP A 470 34.01 -18.10 64.35
N GLU A 471 35.12 -18.54 63.78
CA GLU A 471 35.57 -18.14 62.44
C GLU A 471 35.97 -19.37 61.63
N LEU A 472 35.44 -19.50 60.41
CA LEU A 472 35.74 -20.65 59.54
C LEU A 472 35.57 -20.30 58.06
N GLU A 473 36.52 -20.74 57.25
CA GLU A 473 36.40 -20.80 55.79
C GLU A 473 36.08 -22.22 55.33
N TYR A 474 35.08 -22.33 54.47
CA TYR A 474 34.58 -23.59 53.94
C TYR A 474 33.86 -23.37 52.61
N GLN A 475 33.81 -24.43 51.83
CA GLN A 475 33.09 -24.46 50.59
C GLN A 475 31.62 -24.82 50.82
N LEU A 476 30.75 -24.09 50.17
CA LEU A 476 29.31 -24.20 50.37
C LEU A 476 28.62 -24.08 49.02
N ASP A 477 27.78 -25.08 48.72
CA ASP A 477 26.79 -25.06 47.65
C ASP A 477 25.43 -24.80 48.27
N LEU A 478 25.04 -23.53 48.29
CA LEU A 478 23.74 -23.16 48.82
C LEU A 478 22.59 -23.46 47.86
N ASN A 479 22.84 -23.66 46.56
CA ASN A 479 21.80 -23.86 45.56
C ASN A 479 21.52 -25.35 45.29
N GLY A 480 22.37 -26.25 45.80
CA GLY A 480 22.27 -27.68 45.58
C GLY A 480 22.34 -28.04 44.10
N ASP A 481 23.08 -27.25 43.32
CA ASP A 481 23.36 -27.46 41.89
C ASP A 481 24.72 -28.12 41.67
N GLY A 482 25.45 -28.40 42.75
CA GLY A 482 26.77 -29.00 42.76
C GLY A 482 27.90 -28.00 42.59
N VAL A 483 27.61 -26.69 42.52
CA VAL A 483 28.62 -25.64 42.34
C VAL A 483 28.96 -25.04 43.70
N TYR A 484 30.10 -25.46 44.24
CA TYR A 484 30.59 -24.98 45.52
C TYR A 484 31.35 -23.67 45.36
N GLN A 485 31.00 -22.70 46.20
CA GLN A 485 31.69 -21.42 46.29
C GLN A 485 32.42 -21.32 47.62
N TRP A 486 33.45 -20.47 47.71
CA TRP A 486 34.15 -20.23 48.96
C TRP A 486 33.45 -19.20 49.84
N TRP A 487 33.21 -19.57 51.09
CA TRP A 487 32.54 -18.73 52.08
C TRP A 487 33.35 -18.66 53.37
N GLN A 488 33.27 -17.51 54.04
CA GLN A 488 33.87 -17.29 55.34
C GLN A 488 32.78 -16.88 56.32
N THR A 489 32.63 -17.64 57.41
CA THR A 489 31.68 -17.33 58.49
C THR A 489 32.39 -16.72 59.68
N ARG A 490 31.72 -15.77 60.32
CA ARG A 490 32.11 -15.18 61.60
C ARG A 490 30.88 -15.06 62.50
N GLY A 491 30.89 -15.77 63.62
CA GLY A 491 29.80 -15.77 64.59
C GLY A 491 30.27 -15.54 66.02
N MET A 492 29.33 -15.12 66.87
CA MET A 492 29.55 -14.92 68.29
C MET A 492 28.46 -15.64 69.08
N LEU A 493 28.89 -16.45 70.04
CA LEU A 493 28.01 -17.15 70.98
C LEU A 493 27.83 -16.28 72.22
N GLU A 494 26.58 -16.01 72.58
CA GLU A 494 26.19 -15.32 73.80
C GLU A 494 25.28 -16.21 74.64
N THR A 495 25.50 -16.17 75.96
CA THR A 495 24.57 -16.73 76.94
C THR A 495 23.79 -15.61 77.60
N SER A 496 22.49 -15.55 77.35
CA SER A 496 21.57 -14.61 78.02
C SER A 496 20.64 -15.36 78.97
N THR A 497 19.72 -14.66 79.63
CA THR A 497 18.69 -15.26 80.49
C THR A 497 17.33 -15.12 79.82
N LEU A 498 16.73 -16.24 79.44
CA LEU A 498 15.37 -16.28 78.92
C LEU A 498 14.50 -17.05 79.92
N ASN A 499 13.55 -16.36 80.57
CA ASN A 499 12.69 -16.91 81.63
C ASN A 499 13.47 -17.55 82.81
N ASP A 500 14.45 -16.83 83.35
CA ASP A 500 15.30 -17.25 84.49
C ASP A 500 16.15 -18.52 84.27
N ALA A 501 16.23 -19.01 83.03
CA ALA A 501 17.15 -20.07 82.61
C ALA A 501 18.21 -19.50 81.65
N PRO A 502 19.47 -19.99 81.72
CA PRO A 502 20.49 -19.62 80.76
C PRO A 502 20.07 -20.07 79.36
N TYR A 503 20.00 -19.12 78.43
CA TYR A 503 19.65 -19.32 77.03
C TYR A 503 20.84 -18.95 76.17
N LYS A 504 21.44 -19.97 75.54
CA LYS A 504 22.57 -19.81 74.64
C LYS A 504 22.06 -19.64 73.21
N TYR A 505 22.55 -18.63 72.52
CA TYR A 505 22.33 -18.44 71.09
C TYR A 505 23.59 -17.88 70.44
N MET A 506 23.79 -18.24 69.17
CA MET A 506 24.90 -17.77 68.37
C MET A 506 24.36 -16.96 67.19
N PHE A 507 24.99 -15.85 66.86
CA PHE A 507 24.62 -15.08 65.68
C PHE A 507 25.86 -14.57 64.99
N GLY A 508 25.76 -14.35 63.68
CA GLY A 508 26.93 -14.05 62.88
C GLY A 508 26.58 -13.65 61.47
N MET A 509 27.63 -13.52 60.67
CA MET A 509 27.53 -13.28 59.24
C MET A 509 28.47 -14.20 58.47
N THR A 510 28.11 -14.50 57.24
CA THR A 510 28.92 -15.26 56.29
C THR A 510 29.09 -14.44 55.03
N ILE A 511 30.32 -14.31 54.54
CA ILE A 511 30.64 -13.55 53.32
C ILE A 511 31.19 -14.47 52.23
N CYS A 512 30.85 -14.18 50.97
CA CYS A 512 31.40 -14.90 49.82
C CYS A 512 32.79 -14.37 49.49
N ILE A 513 33.77 -15.26 49.43
CA ILE A 513 35.16 -14.95 49.05
C ILE A 513 35.55 -15.63 47.73
N ASP A 514 34.55 -16.12 46.97
CA ASP A 514 34.76 -16.90 45.76
C ASP A 514 35.44 -16.09 44.65
N ALA A 515 35.05 -14.83 44.44
CA ALA A 515 35.72 -13.95 43.47
C ALA A 515 37.20 -13.74 43.80
N HIS A 516 37.53 -13.66 45.09
CA HIS A 516 38.92 -13.55 45.54
C HIS A 516 39.70 -14.83 45.20
N LYS A 517 39.12 -16.00 45.46
CA LYS A 517 39.72 -17.31 45.13
C LYS A 517 39.80 -17.57 43.62
N GLN A 518 38.77 -17.19 42.86
CA GLN A 518 38.74 -17.31 41.42
C GLN A 518 39.72 -16.35 40.74
N ALA A 519 39.92 -15.13 41.26
CA ALA A 519 40.95 -14.23 40.76
C ALA A 519 42.35 -14.83 40.93
N GLU A 520 42.61 -15.44 42.08
CA GLU A 520 43.87 -16.16 42.34
C GLU A 520 44.08 -17.33 41.35
N LEU A 521 43.03 -18.12 41.09
CA LEU A 521 43.07 -19.23 40.12
C LEU A 521 43.13 -18.75 38.66
N THR A 522 42.42 -17.68 38.31
CA THR A 522 42.41 -17.09 36.97
C THR A 522 43.78 -16.52 36.64
N LEU A 523 44.47 -15.92 37.61
CA LEU A 523 45.84 -15.45 37.43
C LEU A 523 46.78 -16.61 37.08
N LEU A 524 46.64 -17.75 37.77
CA LEU A 524 47.38 -18.98 37.45
C LEU A 524 47.03 -19.52 36.06
N LYS A 525 45.74 -19.55 35.69
CA LYS A 525 45.28 -20.02 34.38
C LYS A 525 45.72 -19.10 33.24
N ASN A 526 45.61 -17.78 33.40
CA ASN A 526 46.06 -16.78 32.43
C ASN A 526 47.56 -16.93 32.14
N LYS A 527 48.35 -17.29 33.15
CA LYS A 527 49.78 -17.59 32.96
C LYS A 527 50.01 -18.81 32.07
N GLU A 528 49.21 -19.87 32.23
CA GLU A 528 49.26 -21.04 31.34
C GLU A 528 48.70 -20.76 29.95
N GLU A 529 47.59 -20.03 29.84
CA GLU A 529 46.99 -19.62 28.57
C GLU A 529 47.92 -18.70 27.78
N LEU A 530 48.58 -17.75 28.43
CA LEU A 530 49.61 -16.92 27.80
C LEU A 530 50.71 -17.78 27.17
N LYS A 531 51.16 -18.83 27.87
CA LYS A 531 52.15 -19.78 27.34
C LYS A 531 51.62 -20.56 26.13
N LYS A 532 50.35 -20.98 26.17
CA LYS A 532 49.68 -21.63 25.03
C LYS A 532 49.50 -20.67 23.85
N LEU A 533 49.12 -19.42 24.08
CA LEU A 533 48.96 -18.39 23.07
C LEU A 533 50.27 -18.06 22.37
N VAL A 534 51.38 -17.99 23.11
CA VAL A 534 52.71 -17.84 22.51
C VAL A 534 53.02 -19.02 21.57
N THR A 535 52.78 -20.26 22.02
CA THR A 535 53.00 -21.47 21.21
C THR A 535 52.09 -21.51 19.98
N LEU A 536 50.82 -21.10 20.15
CA LEU A 536 49.84 -21.02 19.08
C LEU A 536 50.22 -19.94 18.07
N ASN A 537 50.67 -18.76 18.53
CA ASN A 537 51.15 -17.70 17.65
C ASN A 537 52.33 -18.19 16.82
N GLU A 538 53.29 -18.92 17.39
CA GLU A 538 54.38 -19.54 16.63
C GLU A 538 53.86 -20.52 15.57
N LEU A 539 52.90 -21.39 15.92
CA LEU A 539 52.28 -22.32 14.97
C LEU A 539 51.51 -21.59 13.86
N VAL A 540 50.75 -20.54 14.21
CA VAL A 540 50.01 -19.71 13.26
C VAL A 540 50.99 -19.06 12.30
N LEU A 541 52.02 -18.40 12.82
CA LEU A 541 53.05 -17.78 12.01
C LEU A 541 53.69 -18.83 11.11
N ASN A 542 54.13 -19.99 11.62
CA ASN A 542 54.73 -21.07 10.82
C ASN A 542 53.80 -21.70 9.76
N ASN A 543 52.48 -21.57 9.91
CA ASN A 543 51.50 -22.04 8.92
C ASN A 543 50.94 -20.90 8.06
N THR A 544 51.35 -19.64 8.29
CA THR A 544 51.15 -18.61 7.27
C THR A 544 52.00 -19.04 6.08
N ASN A 545 51.39 -19.18 4.91
CA ASN A 545 52.05 -19.60 3.67
C ASN A 545 53.00 -18.51 3.11
N SER A 546 53.57 -17.72 4.03
CA SER A 546 54.34 -16.50 3.87
C SER A 546 55.56 -16.60 4.78
N GLY A 547 56.74 -16.33 4.24
CA GLY A 547 57.96 -16.27 5.05
C GLY A 547 58.04 -14.98 5.84
N LEU A 548 58.14 -15.06 7.16
CA LEU A 548 58.27 -13.95 8.09
C LEU A 548 59.61 -14.01 8.82
N ALA A 549 60.26 -12.85 8.98
CA ALA A 549 61.46 -12.72 9.80
C ALA A 549 61.47 -11.39 10.55
N TYR A 550 61.80 -11.43 11.84
CA TYR A 550 62.10 -10.23 12.63
C TYR A 550 63.60 -10.01 12.69
N ILE A 551 64.04 -8.82 12.26
CA ILE A 551 65.45 -8.47 12.13
C ILE A 551 65.72 -7.19 12.90
N THR A 552 66.68 -7.23 13.80
CA THR A 552 67.09 -6.07 14.61
C THR A 552 67.93 -5.08 13.80
N ARG A 553 68.14 -3.88 14.37
CA ARG A 553 68.94 -2.81 13.73
C ARG A 553 70.37 -3.20 13.35
N ASP A 554 70.98 -4.15 14.06
CA ASP A 554 72.31 -4.70 13.78
C ASP A 554 72.30 -5.80 12.71
N TYR A 555 71.21 -5.91 11.93
CA TYR A 555 70.99 -6.89 10.86
C TYR A 555 70.91 -8.34 11.34
N ARG A 556 70.70 -8.57 12.65
CA ARG A 556 70.60 -9.91 13.22
C ARG A 556 69.15 -10.39 13.20
N VAL A 557 68.94 -11.64 12.76
CA VAL A 557 67.61 -12.24 12.79
C VAL A 557 67.30 -12.71 14.20
N GLN A 558 66.25 -12.16 14.83
CA GLN A 558 65.81 -12.54 16.17
C GLN A 558 64.77 -13.66 16.16
N TRP A 559 63.92 -13.69 15.13
CA TRP A 559 62.87 -14.69 14.97
C TRP A 559 62.59 -14.89 13.49
N GLU A 560 62.33 -16.12 13.05
CA GLU A 560 62.02 -16.46 11.66
C GLU A 560 61.15 -17.71 11.56
N ASN A 561 60.36 -17.79 10.49
CA ASN A 561 59.70 -19.02 10.02
C ASN A 561 59.92 -19.26 8.51
N VAL A 562 60.72 -18.41 7.85
CA VAL A 562 60.95 -18.43 6.39
C VAL A 562 61.50 -19.79 5.96
N SER A 563 62.35 -20.40 6.79
CA SER A 563 62.94 -21.72 6.54
C SER A 563 61.91 -22.86 6.54
N SER A 564 60.77 -22.66 7.21
CA SER A 564 59.73 -23.68 7.40
C SER A 564 58.57 -23.56 6.40
N CYS A 565 58.32 -22.36 5.85
CA CYS A 565 57.09 -22.07 5.10
C CYS A 565 57.13 -22.37 3.60
N SER A 566 58.30 -22.55 2.96
CA SER A 566 58.31 -22.74 1.49
C SER A 566 59.26 -23.84 1.02
N LYS A 567 58.74 -24.74 0.19
CA LYS A 567 59.54 -25.65 -0.65
C LYS A 567 60.11 -24.95 -1.89
N SER A 568 59.60 -23.76 -2.22
CA SER A 568 59.89 -23.02 -3.45
C SER A 568 60.95 -21.91 -3.30
N LEU A 569 61.16 -21.37 -2.10
CA LEU A 569 62.29 -20.47 -1.80
C LEU A 569 63.46 -21.29 -1.23
N SER A 570 64.70 -20.95 -1.58
CA SER A 570 65.90 -21.68 -1.16
C SER A 570 65.96 -21.85 0.36
N PHE A 571 66.18 -23.09 0.82
CA PHE A 571 66.03 -23.64 2.18
C PHE A 571 66.84 -22.95 3.33
N GLU A 572 67.52 -21.82 3.10
CA GLU A 572 68.47 -21.22 4.07
C GLU A 572 68.31 -19.71 4.31
N ALA A 573 67.30 -19.04 3.75
CA ALA A 573 67.14 -17.59 3.90
C ALA A 573 66.69 -17.18 5.32
N TYR A 574 67.29 -16.12 5.88
CA TYR A 574 66.94 -15.49 7.17
C TYR A 574 67.00 -16.39 8.42
N LYS A 575 68.01 -17.26 8.53
CA LYS A 575 68.20 -18.11 9.72
C LYS A 575 68.36 -17.34 11.04
N GLN A 576 67.65 -17.78 12.08
CA GLN A 576 67.66 -17.17 13.42
C GLN A 576 69.08 -17.13 14.02
N GLY A 577 69.46 -15.99 14.60
CA GLY A 577 70.76 -15.76 15.23
C GLY A 577 71.87 -15.35 14.27
N GLU A 578 71.70 -15.51 12.95
CA GLU A 578 72.66 -15.06 11.93
C GLU A 578 72.33 -13.65 11.39
N LEU A 579 73.26 -13.09 10.59
CA LEU A 579 73.08 -11.80 9.92
C LEU A 579 72.26 -11.97 8.64
N CYS A 580 71.30 -11.09 8.40
CA CYS A 580 70.29 -11.26 7.36
C CYS A 580 70.86 -11.34 5.93
N TYR A 581 71.87 -10.53 5.60
CA TYR A 581 72.49 -10.53 4.27
C TYR A 581 73.40 -11.76 4.04
N LYS A 582 73.88 -12.37 5.13
CA LYS A 582 74.65 -13.63 5.08
C LYS A 582 73.72 -14.82 4.85
N SER A 583 72.60 -14.91 5.57
CA SER A 583 71.67 -16.03 5.41
C SER A 583 70.80 -15.92 4.15
N ALA A 584 70.29 -14.74 3.79
CA ALA A 584 69.38 -14.58 2.65
C ALA A 584 70.06 -14.49 1.28
N HIS A 585 71.31 -13.98 1.21
CA HIS A 585 71.99 -13.72 -0.06
C HIS A 585 73.44 -14.23 -0.10
N ASN A 586 73.91 -14.91 0.96
CA ASN A 586 75.29 -15.38 1.12
C ASN A 586 76.36 -14.28 0.91
N ARG A 587 76.08 -13.07 1.42
CA ARG A 587 76.96 -11.89 1.32
C ARG A 587 77.73 -11.67 2.62
N THR A 588 78.87 -10.99 2.54
CA THR A 588 79.67 -10.55 3.70
C THR A 588 79.41 -9.10 4.11
N SER A 589 78.58 -8.37 3.36
CA SER A 589 78.17 -6.99 3.63
C SER A 589 76.67 -6.79 3.34
N PRO A 590 76.02 -5.75 3.90
CA PRO A 590 74.62 -5.41 3.60
C PRO A 590 74.37 -5.22 2.09
N CYS A 591 73.13 -5.48 1.65
CA CYS A 591 72.75 -5.37 0.25
C CYS A 591 72.83 -3.94 -0.28
N GLU A 592 73.19 -3.75 -1.56
CA GLU A 592 73.24 -2.43 -2.20
C GLU A 592 71.87 -1.73 -2.17
N GLU A 593 70.79 -2.42 -2.54
CA GLU A 593 69.41 -1.98 -2.35
C GLU A 593 68.76 -2.68 -1.14
N CYS A 594 69.24 -2.36 0.06
CA CYS A 594 68.75 -3.00 1.28
C CYS A 594 67.36 -2.49 1.69
N ILE A 595 66.37 -3.39 1.73
CA ILE A 595 65.01 -3.08 2.19
C ILE A 595 64.98 -2.61 3.66
N LEU A 596 65.89 -3.10 4.52
CA LEU A 596 66.04 -2.62 5.89
C LEU A 596 66.39 -1.13 5.91
N SER A 597 67.43 -0.76 5.17
CA SER A 597 67.92 0.61 5.15
C SER A 597 66.89 1.57 4.55
N ARG A 598 66.20 1.15 3.48
CA ARG A 598 65.10 1.91 2.89
C ARG A 598 63.95 2.10 3.87
N ALA A 599 63.47 1.03 4.49
CA ALA A 599 62.33 1.09 5.41
C ALA A 599 62.62 1.91 6.67
N PHE A 600 63.85 1.84 7.21
CA PHE A 600 64.23 2.70 8.33
C PHE A 600 64.38 4.18 7.93
N GLN A 601 64.83 4.47 6.71
CA GLN A 601 64.91 5.84 6.19
C GLN A 601 63.53 6.41 5.88
N SER A 602 62.66 5.66 5.19
CA SER A 602 61.32 6.08 4.83
C SER A 602 60.34 6.05 6.01
N ARG A 603 60.66 5.26 7.06
CA ARG A 603 59.78 4.97 8.20
C ARG A 603 58.43 4.40 7.79
N GLN A 604 58.35 3.79 6.61
CA GLN A 604 57.14 3.22 6.03
C GLN A 604 57.41 1.80 5.53
N THR A 605 56.36 1.03 5.27
CA THR A 605 56.48 -0.28 4.66
C THR A 605 57.01 -0.15 3.24
N GLU A 606 58.17 -0.74 3.00
CA GLU A 606 58.78 -0.81 1.69
C GLU A 606 58.46 -2.14 1.03
N LEU A 607 58.17 -2.10 -0.27
CA LEU A 607 57.96 -3.29 -1.08
C LEU A 607 59.07 -3.38 -2.12
N ILE A 608 59.60 -4.58 -2.27
CA ILE A 608 60.35 -4.98 -3.46
C ILE A 608 59.65 -6.19 -4.07
N LYS A 609 59.39 -6.10 -5.37
CA LYS A 609 58.83 -7.20 -6.15
C LYS A 609 59.86 -7.59 -7.18
N PHE A 610 60.23 -8.87 -7.19
CA PHE A 610 61.17 -9.40 -8.15
C PHE A 610 60.79 -10.82 -8.54
N LYS A 611 61.23 -11.22 -9.73
CA LYS A 611 61.10 -12.60 -10.17
C LYS A 611 62.30 -13.38 -9.67
N LEU A 612 62.05 -14.38 -8.83
CA LEU A 612 63.11 -15.27 -8.35
C LEU A 612 63.60 -16.16 -9.51
N ASP A 613 62.66 -16.65 -10.34
CA ASP A 613 62.86 -17.44 -11.57
C ASP A 613 61.78 -17.11 -12.63
N ASN A 614 61.84 -17.69 -13.84
CA ASN A 614 60.82 -17.50 -14.91
C ASN A 614 59.37 -17.90 -14.51
N ALA A 615 59.20 -18.60 -13.39
CA ALA A 615 57.93 -19.13 -12.92
C ALA A 615 57.39 -18.48 -11.64
N HIS A 616 58.24 -17.89 -10.79
CA HIS A 616 57.84 -17.44 -9.45
C HIS A 616 58.00 -15.94 -9.29
N VAL A 617 56.92 -15.29 -8.87
CA VAL A 617 56.89 -13.85 -8.58
C VAL A 617 56.83 -13.68 -7.06
N VAL A 618 57.91 -13.15 -6.50
CA VAL A 618 58.05 -12.99 -5.05
C VAL A 618 57.94 -11.50 -4.69
N GLU A 619 57.10 -11.24 -3.69
CA GLU A 619 56.96 -9.92 -3.08
C GLU A 619 57.56 -9.94 -1.68
N VAL A 620 58.52 -9.04 -1.43
CA VAL A 620 59.14 -8.88 -0.11
C VAL A 620 58.75 -7.52 0.45
N TYR A 621 58.07 -7.55 1.58
CA TYR A 621 57.65 -6.38 2.35
C TYR A 621 58.57 -6.21 3.54
N GLY A 622 59.07 -5.00 3.75
CA GLY A 622 59.85 -4.62 4.93
C GLY A 622 59.13 -3.53 5.71
N THR A 623 58.63 -3.86 6.91
CA THR A 623 57.90 -2.93 7.76
C THR A 623 58.71 -2.62 9.02
N PRO A 624 59.11 -1.36 9.25
CA PRO A 624 59.85 -0.99 10.45
C PRO A 624 58.92 -1.04 11.67
N VAL A 625 59.40 -1.65 12.75
CA VAL A 625 58.72 -1.71 14.04
C VAL A 625 59.30 -0.60 14.91
N PHE A 626 58.42 0.21 15.50
CA PHE A 626 58.80 1.26 16.43
C PHE A 626 58.29 0.93 17.83
N LEU A 627 59.11 1.20 18.84
CA LEU A 627 58.71 1.19 20.25
C LEU A 627 57.83 2.41 20.55
N GLU A 628 57.15 2.41 21.70
CA GLU A 628 56.24 3.50 22.12
C GLU A 628 56.92 4.88 22.20
N ASP A 629 58.25 4.91 22.39
CA ASP A 629 59.07 6.13 22.41
C ASP A 629 59.44 6.65 21.01
N GLY A 630 58.95 6.00 19.94
CA GLY A 630 59.21 6.37 18.55
C GLY A 630 60.58 5.94 18.03
N THR A 631 61.37 5.21 18.83
CA THR A 631 62.61 4.59 18.38
C THR A 631 62.30 3.31 17.61
N ALA A 632 62.94 3.11 16.45
CA ALA A 632 62.74 1.89 15.65
C ALA A 632 63.35 0.66 16.35
N ASP A 633 62.63 -0.36 16.75
CA ASP A 633 63.23 -1.54 17.40
C ASP A 633 63.95 -2.44 16.37
N GLY A 634 63.29 -2.64 15.23
CA GLY A 634 63.71 -3.59 14.20
C GLY A 634 62.82 -3.49 12.97
N ILE A 635 62.91 -4.49 12.09
CA ILE A 635 62.04 -4.63 10.92
C ILE A 635 61.37 -6.00 10.95
N VAL A 636 60.12 -6.07 10.49
CA VAL A 636 59.47 -7.33 10.11
C VAL A 636 59.54 -7.45 8.60
N ILE A 637 60.14 -8.53 8.13
CA ILE A 637 60.15 -8.92 6.72
C ILE A 637 59.03 -9.92 6.48
N ARG A 638 58.25 -9.72 5.42
CA ARG A 638 57.29 -10.70 4.88
C ARG A 638 57.65 -11.02 3.44
N VAL A 639 57.65 -12.30 3.10
CA VAL A 639 57.97 -12.84 1.77
C VAL A 639 56.77 -13.65 1.31
N ASP A 640 56.12 -13.22 0.23
CA ASP A 640 54.95 -13.86 -0.34
C ASP A 640 55.23 -14.33 -1.78
N ASP A 641 54.84 -15.57 -2.11
CA ASP A 641 54.70 -16.01 -3.49
C ASP A 641 53.26 -15.71 -3.95
N VAL A 642 53.11 -14.77 -4.89
CA VAL A 642 51.80 -14.22 -5.27
C VAL A 642 51.28 -14.74 -6.61
N THR A 643 51.85 -15.83 -7.10
CA THR A 643 51.62 -16.32 -8.47
C THR A 643 50.13 -16.68 -8.72
N GLU A 644 49.52 -17.55 -7.89
CA GLU A 644 48.12 -18.01 -8.08
C GLU A 644 47.08 -16.90 -7.79
N ARG A 645 47.37 -16.02 -6.82
CA ARG A 645 46.44 -14.94 -6.43
C ARG A 645 46.19 -13.96 -7.58
N GLU A 646 47.23 -13.66 -8.36
CA GLU A 646 47.13 -12.77 -9.51
C GLU A 646 46.26 -13.36 -10.63
N GLU A 647 46.21 -14.68 -10.76
CA GLU A 647 45.35 -15.36 -11.73
C GLU A 647 43.87 -15.30 -11.30
N MET A 648 43.59 -15.59 -10.03
CA MET A 648 42.22 -15.65 -9.50
C MET A 648 41.52 -14.27 -9.40
N ILE A 649 42.28 -13.19 -9.15
CA ILE A 649 41.73 -11.82 -9.16
C ILE A 649 41.18 -11.44 -10.54
N LYS A 650 41.83 -11.89 -11.62
CA LYS A 650 41.37 -11.63 -12.99
C LYS A 650 40.05 -12.31 -13.29
N GLU A 651 39.86 -13.55 -12.85
CA GLU A 651 38.62 -14.30 -13.05
C GLU A 651 37.43 -13.66 -12.32
N LEU A 652 37.64 -13.22 -11.09
CA LEU A 652 36.57 -12.70 -10.23
C LEU A 652 36.04 -11.33 -10.69
N GLN A 653 36.91 -10.49 -11.25
CA GLN A 653 36.51 -9.23 -11.88
C GLN A 653 35.59 -9.44 -13.09
N ILE A 654 35.85 -10.49 -13.88
CA ILE A 654 35.02 -10.85 -15.03
C ILE A 654 33.62 -11.26 -14.55
N ALA A 655 33.52 -12.12 -13.53
CA ALA A 655 32.24 -12.61 -13.01
C ALA A 655 31.34 -11.50 -12.42
N LYS A 656 31.91 -10.54 -11.67
CA LYS A 656 31.14 -9.42 -11.09
C LYS A 656 30.51 -8.55 -12.18
N MET A 657 31.27 -8.26 -13.24
CA MET A 657 30.80 -7.45 -14.36
C MET A 657 29.56 -8.09 -15.03
N HIS A 658 29.52 -9.42 -15.14
CA HIS A 658 28.37 -10.15 -15.67
C HIS A 658 27.10 -10.02 -14.80
N ALA A 659 27.23 -10.04 -13.47
CA ALA A 659 26.09 -9.97 -12.57
C ALA A 659 25.39 -8.60 -12.59
N GLU A 660 26.15 -7.51 -12.51
CA GLU A 660 25.61 -6.14 -12.54
C GLU A 660 24.93 -5.81 -13.87
N GLN A 661 25.41 -6.40 -14.97
CA GLN A 661 24.81 -6.26 -16.28
C GLN A 661 23.42 -6.94 -16.33
N SER A 662 23.24 -8.10 -15.68
CA SER A 662 21.97 -8.84 -15.66
C SER A 662 20.85 -8.08 -14.93
N ASP A 663 21.14 -7.42 -13.80
CA ASP A 663 20.11 -6.71 -13.03
C ASP A 663 19.58 -5.47 -13.74
N LYS A 664 20.46 -4.70 -14.38
CA LYS A 664 20.04 -3.55 -15.21
C LYS A 664 19.12 -3.96 -16.36
N LEU A 665 19.38 -5.12 -16.98
CA LEU A 665 18.54 -5.65 -18.06
C LEU A 665 17.14 -6.04 -17.57
N LYS A 666 17.01 -6.62 -16.36
CA LYS A 666 15.70 -6.98 -15.77
C LYS A 666 14.83 -5.75 -15.49
N SER A 667 15.40 -4.68 -14.95
CA SER A 667 14.63 -3.47 -14.66
C SER A 667 14.16 -2.76 -15.93
N ALA A 668 15.01 -2.70 -16.97
CA ALA A 668 14.62 -2.15 -18.27
C ALA A 668 13.52 -2.97 -18.96
N PHE A 669 13.55 -4.31 -18.83
CA PHE A 669 12.54 -5.22 -19.36
C PHE A 669 11.12 -4.92 -18.83
N LEU A 670 10.97 -4.77 -17.51
CA LEU A 670 9.66 -4.53 -16.87
C LEU A 670 9.04 -3.17 -17.25
N ALA A 671 9.89 -2.15 -17.40
CA ALA A 671 9.45 -0.81 -17.81
C ALA A 671 8.91 -0.82 -19.25
N ASN A 672 9.61 -1.45 -20.18
CA ASN A 672 9.21 -1.54 -21.58
C ASN A 672 7.92 -2.37 -21.77
N MET A 673 7.78 -3.48 -21.03
CA MET A 673 6.57 -4.31 -21.07
C MET A 673 5.31 -3.54 -20.67
N SER A 674 5.40 -2.74 -19.60
CA SER A 674 4.28 -1.92 -19.13
C SER A 674 3.83 -0.89 -20.16
N HIS A 675 4.76 -0.38 -20.99
CA HIS A 675 4.46 0.58 -22.04
C HIS A 675 3.77 -0.07 -23.24
N GLU A 676 4.30 -1.21 -23.73
CA GLU A 676 3.74 -1.93 -24.88
C GLU A 676 2.36 -2.54 -24.63
N ILE A 677 2.00 -2.85 -23.37
CA ILE A 677 0.65 -3.29 -22.98
C ILE A 677 -0.35 -2.12 -22.94
N ARG A 678 0.08 -0.96 -22.45
CA ARG A 678 -0.81 0.20 -22.20
C ARG A 678 -1.32 0.82 -23.50
N THR A 679 -0.49 0.86 -24.54
CA THR A 679 -0.79 1.49 -25.83
C THR A 679 -2.01 0.87 -26.55
N PRO A 680 -2.07 -0.46 -26.84
CA PRO A 680 -3.24 -1.05 -27.47
C PRO A 680 -4.47 -1.00 -26.57
N LEU A 681 -4.31 -1.14 -25.25
CA LEU A 681 -5.41 -1.06 -24.29
C LEU A 681 -6.10 0.31 -24.30
N ASN A 682 -5.31 1.39 -24.30
CA ASN A 682 -5.84 2.76 -24.36
C ASN A 682 -6.55 3.04 -25.68
N ALA A 683 -6.04 2.50 -26.80
CA ALA A 683 -6.71 2.60 -28.10
C ALA A 683 -8.06 1.87 -28.10
N ILE A 684 -8.13 0.65 -27.56
CA ILE A 684 -9.37 -0.13 -27.44
C ILE A 684 -10.41 0.65 -26.64
N VAL A 685 -10.04 1.17 -25.46
CA VAL A 685 -10.94 1.93 -24.59
C VAL A 685 -11.39 3.23 -25.29
N GLY A 686 -10.46 3.95 -25.93
CA GLY A 686 -10.73 5.21 -26.62
C GLY A 686 -11.69 5.05 -27.80
N PHE A 687 -11.42 4.12 -28.72
CA PHE A 687 -12.28 3.89 -29.89
C PHE A 687 -13.63 3.24 -29.50
N SER A 688 -13.66 2.40 -28.46
CA SER A 688 -14.93 1.85 -27.93
C SER A 688 -15.86 2.95 -27.42
N GLY A 689 -15.30 3.97 -26.73
CA GLY A 689 -16.08 5.13 -26.28
C GLY A 689 -16.58 6.02 -27.41
N LEU A 690 -15.84 6.09 -28.53
CA LEU A 690 -16.21 6.89 -29.71
C LEU A 690 -17.31 6.23 -30.56
N MET A 691 -17.53 4.92 -30.43
CA MET A 691 -18.61 4.21 -31.17
C MET A 691 -20.01 4.72 -30.86
N MET A 692 -20.23 5.23 -29.65
CA MET A 692 -21.50 5.80 -29.21
C MET A 692 -21.91 7.04 -30.00
N TYR A 693 -20.95 7.71 -30.65
CA TYR A 693 -21.15 9.00 -31.33
C TYR A 693 -20.75 8.97 -32.81
N ALA A 694 -20.36 7.80 -33.33
CA ALA A 694 -19.87 7.61 -34.69
C ALA A 694 -21.02 7.36 -35.68
N SER A 695 -20.86 7.81 -36.93
CA SER A 695 -21.74 7.43 -38.03
C SER A 695 -21.53 5.96 -38.44
N ASP A 696 -22.48 5.35 -39.17
CA ASP A 696 -22.39 3.91 -39.49
C ASP A 696 -21.20 3.54 -40.40
N GLU A 697 -20.72 4.46 -41.25
CA GLU A 697 -19.46 4.28 -42.00
C GLU A 697 -18.21 4.34 -41.09
N GLU A 698 -18.21 5.16 -40.04
CA GLU A 698 -17.08 5.31 -39.11
C GLU A 698 -17.02 4.18 -38.05
N LYS A 699 -18.16 3.56 -37.73
CA LYS A 699 -18.22 2.45 -36.76
C LYS A 699 -17.45 1.23 -37.26
N GLU A 700 -17.50 0.94 -38.56
CA GLU A 700 -16.81 -0.21 -39.13
C GLU A 700 -15.29 -0.03 -39.07
N ASP A 701 -14.80 1.18 -39.37
CA ASP A 701 -13.40 1.56 -39.22
C ASP A 701 -12.94 1.47 -37.75
N TYR A 702 -13.74 1.97 -36.81
CA TYR A 702 -13.41 1.87 -35.38
C TYR A 702 -13.43 0.43 -34.86
N MET A 703 -14.36 -0.42 -35.33
CA MET A 703 -14.41 -1.85 -34.95
C MET A 703 -13.17 -2.57 -35.45
N GLN A 704 -12.74 -2.28 -36.68
CA GLN A 704 -11.54 -2.88 -37.24
C GLN A 704 -10.29 -2.46 -36.45
N ILE A 705 -10.20 -1.19 -36.04
CA ILE A 705 -9.09 -0.70 -35.21
C ILE A 705 -9.10 -1.37 -33.82
N ILE A 706 -10.27 -1.52 -33.18
CA ILE A 706 -10.38 -2.19 -31.87
C ILE A 706 -9.96 -3.65 -31.97
N ASN A 707 -10.48 -4.39 -32.96
CA ASN A 707 -10.15 -5.81 -33.13
C ASN A 707 -8.66 -6.01 -33.43
N ASN A 708 -8.07 -5.19 -34.30
CA ASN A 708 -6.64 -5.26 -34.59
C ASN A 708 -5.78 -5.01 -33.33
N ASN A 709 -6.15 -4.04 -32.48
CA ASN A 709 -5.44 -3.78 -31.22
C ASN A 709 -5.64 -4.89 -30.19
N ASN A 710 -6.82 -5.53 -30.17
CA ASN A 710 -7.11 -6.64 -29.27
C ASN A 710 -6.30 -7.89 -29.64
N GLU A 711 -6.23 -8.23 -30.93
CA GLU A 711 -5.36 -9.31 -31.43
C GLU A 711 -3.87 -9.03 -31.13
N MET A 712 -3.43 -7.79 -31.30
CA MET A 712 -2.05 -7.40 -31.01
C MET A 712 -1.71 -7.54 -29.51
N LEU A 713 -2.65 -7.19 -28.62
CA LEU A 713 -2.48 -7.34 -27.17
C LEU A 713 -2.42 -8.81 -26.74
N LEU A 714 -3.31 -9.65 -27.26
CA LEU A 714 -3.31 -11.08 -26.96
C LEU A 714 -2.02 -11.76 -27.43
N LYS A 715 -1.52 -11.38 -28.61
CA LYS A 715 -0.24 -11.85 -29.12
C LYS A 715 0.93 -11.42 -28.22
N LEU A 716 0.97 -10.17 -27.78
CA LEU A 716 1.98 -9.65 -26.84
C LEU A 716 2.01 -10.44 -25.53
N ILE A 717 0.85 -10.71 -24.93
CA ILE A 717 0.75 -11.46 -23.67
C ILE A 717 1.24 -12.90 -23.88
N SER A 718 0.85 -13.54 -24.97
CA SER A 718 1.30 -14.90 -25.30
C SER A 718 2.82 -14.96 -25.48
N ASP A 719 3.41 -14.01 -26.20
CA ASP A 719 4.86 -13.91 -26.44
C ASP A 719 5.64 -13.76 -25.12
N ILE A 720 5.12 -12.96 -24.17
CA ILE A 720 5.73 -12.75 -22.84
C ILE A 720 5.66 -14.02 -21.98
N LEU A 721 4.52 -14.72 -22.01
CA LEU A 721 4.33 -15.95 -21.25
C LEU A 721 5.23 -17.08 -21.78
N ASP A 722 5.35 -17.22 -23.10
CA ASP A 722 6.26 -18.17 -23.72
C ASP A 722 7.71 -17.89 -23.31
N LEU A 723 8.14 -16.63 -23.36
CA LEU A 723 9.49 -16.22 -22.97
C LEU A 723 9.77 -16.50 -21.47
N SER A 724 8.82 -16.18 -20.60
CA SER A 724 8.97 -16.38 -19.15
C SER A 724 9.06 -17.85 -18.78
N LYS A 725 8.28 -18.72 -19.45
CA LYS A 725 8.34 -20.16 -19.23
C LYS A 725 9.68 -20.73 -19.70
N LEU A 726 10.19 -20.28 -20.86
CA LEU A 726 11.46 -20.72 -21.42
C LEU A 726 12.64 -20.33 -20.52
N GLU A 727 12.65 -19.11 -19.98
CA GLU A 727 13.71 -18.62 -19.06
C GLU A 727 13.68 -19.31 -17.70
N ALA A 728 12.50 -19.65 -17.19
CA ALA A 728 12.36 -20.40 -15.95
C ALA A 728 12.65 -21.91 -16.10
N GLY A 729 13.00 -22.37 -17.32
CA GLY A 729 13.23 -23.79 -17.61
C GLY A 729 11.98 -24.67 -17.41
N SER A 730 10.79 -24.05 -17.41
CA SER A 730 9.51 -24.70 -17.04
C SER A 730 8.67 -25.08 -18.27
N VAL A 731 9.24 -24.99 -19.46
CA VAL A 731 8.61 -25.49 -20.70
C VAL A 731 8.91 -26.98 -20.85
N GLU A 732 7.87 -27.81 -20.74
CA GLU A 732 7.92 -29.19 -21.21
C GLU A 732 7.93 -29.20 -22.74
N LEU A 733 9.06 -29.57 -23.34
CA LEU A 733 9.18 -29.79 -24.78
C LEU A 733 8.48 -31.09 -25.16
N LYS A 734 7.57 -31.02 -26.14
CA LYS A 734 6.84 -32.19 -26.62
C LYS A 734 7.51 -32.71 -27.88
N TYR A 735 8.51 -33.56 -27.69
CA TYR A 735 9.16 -34.26 -28.79
C TYR A 735 8.22 -35.30 -29.38
N GLU A 736 7.91 -35.14 -30.66
CA GLU A 736 7.08 -36.06 -31.44
C GLU A 736 7.85 -36.48 -32.69
N GLU A 737 7.68 -37.73 -33.12
CA GLU A 737 8.23 -38.21 -34.39
C GLU A 737 7.29 -37.80 -35.54
N PHE A 738 7.86 -37.21 -36.60
CA PHE A 738 7.08 -36.79 -37.76
C PHE A 738 7.90 -36.62 -39.02
N ASP A 739 7.23 -36.69 -40.17
CA ASP A 739 7.86 -36.33 -41.45
C ASP A 739 7.89 -34.81 -41.62
N LEU A 740 9.10 -34.27 -41.55
CA LEU A 740 9.36 -32.85 -41.73
C LEU A 740 9.01 -32.38 -43.15
N THR A 741 9.10 -33.27 -44.15
CA THR A 741 8.84 -32.94 -45.57
C THR A 741 7.40 -32.48 -45.76
N ASP A 742 6.45 -33.30 -45.31
CA ASP A 742 5.01 -33.03 -45.38
C ASP A 742 4.63 -31.83 -44.51
N TYR A 743 5.20 -31.75 -43.32
CA TYR A 743 4.94 -30.65 -42.40
C TYR A 743 5.44 -29.32 -42.96
N PHE A 744 6.65 -29.27 -43.54
CA PHE A 744 7.22 -28.07 -44.15
C PHE A 744 6.42 -27.58 -45.35
N ASN A 745 5.92 -28.49 -46.18
CA ASN A 745 5.04 -28.15 -47.30
C ASN A 745 3.72 -27.51 -46.82
N SER A 746 3.14 -28.01 -45.73
CA SER A 746 1.95 -27.42 -45.12
C SER A 746 2.20 -26.01 -44.58
N MET A 747 3.37 -25.80 -43.94
CA MET A 747 3.79 -24.48 -43.45
C MET A 747 3.98 -23.50 -44.60
N PHE A 748 4.64 -23.92 -45.69
CA PHE A 748 4.82 -23.09 -46.87
C PHE A 748 3.49 -22.66 -47.50
N ALA A 749 2.53 -23.57 -47.63
CA ALA A 749 1.20 -23.25 -48.16
C ALA A 749 0.49 -22.17 -47.32
N SER A 750 0.60 -22.27 -45.99
CA SER A 750 0.07 -21.26 -45.08
C SER A 750 0.78 -19.90 -45.21
N MET A 751 2.12 -19.91 -45.29
CA MET A 751 2.89 -18.66 -45.41
C MET A 751 2.65 -17.95 -46.75
N LYS A 752 2.48 -18.71 -47.84
CA LYS A 752 2.17 -18.16 -49.17
C LYS A 752 0.85 -17.38 -49.17
N GLN A 753 -0.15 -17.80 -48.40
CA GLN A 753 -1.42 -17.07 -48.28
C GLN A 753 -1.31 -15.75 -47.54
N ARG A 754 -0.29 -15.61 -46.66
CA ARG A 754 -0.07 -14.39 -45.86
C ARG A 754 0.61 -13.27 -46.64
N ALA A 755 1.27 -13.58 -47.77
CA ALA A 755 1.83 -12.58 -48.66
C ALA A 755 0.73 -11.98 -49.55
N THR A 756 0.10 -10.90 -49.08
CA THR A 756 -0.92 -10.16 -49.84
C THR A 756 -0.33 -9.26 -50.93
N ASN A 757 0.98 -8.97 -50.88
CA ASN A 757 1.66 -8.16 -51.88
C ASN A 757 2.12 -9.05 -53.08
N PRO A 758 1.56 -8.87 -54.29
CA PRO A 758 1.90 -9.67 -55.46
C PRO A 758 3.34 -9.49 -55.96
N LYS A 759 4.09 -8.51 -55.43
CA LYS A 759 5.51 -8.28 -55.76
C LYS A 759 6.50 -9.10 -54.93
N ILE A 760 6.02 -9.87 -53.95
CA ILE A 760 6.83 -10.72 -53.09
C ILE A 760 6.61 -12.17 -53.49
N GLN A 761 7.66 -12.87 -53.90
CA GLN A 761 7.60 -14.29 -54.25
C GLN A 761 8.20 -15.13 -53.12
N ILE A 762 7.40 -15.99 -52.50
CA ILE A 762 7.89 -16.97 -51.51
C ILE A 762 8.20 -18.29 -52.21
N VAL A 763 9.42 -18.81 -52.01
CA VAL A 763 9.93 -20.06 -52.58
C VAL A 763 10.28 -21.01 -51.44
N ALA A 764 9.86 -22.28 -51.54
CA ALA A 764 10.27 -23.33 -50.61
C ALA A 764 11.38 -24.18 -51.21
N VAL A 765 12.43 -24.45 -50.43
CA VAL A 765 13.51 -25.39 -50.75
C VAL A 765 13.39 -26.58 -49.82
N ASN A 766 12.83 -27.67 -50.34
CA ASN A 766 12.60 -28.91 -49.62
C ASN A 766 13.47 -30.03 -50.26
N PRO A 767 14.67 -30.29 -49.72
CA PRO A 767 15.67 -31.11 -50.41
C PRO A 767 15.48 -32.62 -50.26
N TYR A 768 14.58 -33.09 -49.40
CA TYR A 768 14.37 -34.52 -49.13
C TYR A 768 12.95 -34.96 -49.50
N GLN A 769 12.79 -36.22 -49.93
CA GLN A 769 11.46 -36.81 -50.19
C GLN A 769 10.74 -37.28 -48.92
N HIS A 770 11.51 -37.72 -47.91
CA HIS A 770 11.01 -38.11 -46.61
C HIS A 770 12.10 -37.81 -45.57
N CYS A 771 11.75 -37.14 -44.48
CA CYS A 771 12.69 -36.72 -43.45
C CYS A 771 12.04 -36.90 -42.08
N LEU A 772 12.22 -38.08 -41.49
CA LEU A 772 11.69 -38.39 -40.16
C LEU A 772 12.57 -37.76 -39.10
N VAL A 773 11.96 -36.87 -38.31
CA VAL A 773 12.63 -36.13 -37.23
C VAL A 773 11.85 -36.29 -35.93
N THR A 774 12.57 -36.33 -34.82
CA THR A 774 11.99 -36.25 -33.47
C THR A 774 12.19 -34.82 -32.93
N LEU A 775 11.20 -33.96 -33.10
CA LEU A 775 11.22 -32.55 -32.70
C LEU A 775 9.85 -32.11 -32.17
N ASP A 776 9.79 -30.94 -31.53
CA ASP A 776 8.51 -30.31 -31.19
C ASP A 776 7.95 -29.56 -32.41
N ARG A 777 6.91 -30.13 -33.04
CA ARG A 777 6.25 -29.59 -34.23
C ARG A 777 5.86 -28.13 -34.07
N ASN A 778 5.26 -27.78 -32.94
CA ASN A 778 4.71 -26.44 -32.70
C ASN A 778 5.82 -25.40 -32.54
N ARG A 779 6.91 -25.77 -31.86
CA ARG A 779 8.07 -24.88 -31.66
C ARG A 779 8.86 -24.64 -32.94
N VAL A 780 9.02 -25.67 -33.77
CA VAL A 780 9.61 -25.53 -35.11
C VAL A 780 8.77 -24.59 -35.98
N ALA A 781 7.45 -24.77 -36.00
CA ALA A 781 6.56 -23.88 -36.74
C ALA A 781 6.60 -22.43 -36.24
N GLN A 782 6.77 -22.22 -34.93
CA GLN A 782 6.91 -20.89 -34.32
C GLN A 782 8.18 -20.17 -34.81
N ILE A 783 9.33 -20.86 -34.85
CA ILE A 783 10.58 -20.31 -35.38
C ILE A 783 10.42 -19.88 -36.84
N ILE A 784 9.97 -20.82 -37.69
CA ILE A 784 9.84 -20.58 -39.14
C ILE A 784 8.83 -19.47 -39.42
N THR A 785 7.68 -19.48 -38.73
CA THR A 785 6.66 -18.43 -38.89
C THR A 785 7.20 -17.05 -38.53
N ASN A 786 7.98 -16.94 -37.46
CA ASN A 786 8.58 -15.66 -37.05
C ASN A 786 9.62 -15.15 -38.06
N TYR A 787 10.46 -16.03 -38.61
CA TYR A 787 11.41 -15.63 -39.66
C TYR A 787 10.72 -15.23 -40.95
N VAL A 788 9.74 -16.00 -41.41
CA VAL A 788 9.00 -15.70 -42.65
C VAL A 788 8.15 -14.43 -42.52
N THR A 789 7.47 -14.23 -41.40
CA THR A 789 6.67 -13.00 -41.19
C THR A 789 7.55 -11.75 -41.10
N ASN A 790 8.74 -11.85 -40.51
CA ASN A 790 9.72 -10.77 -40.56
C ASN A 790 10.20 -10.51 -41.99
N ALA A 791 10.52 -11.55 -42.76
CA ALA A 791 10.93 -11.43 -44.16
C ALA A 791 9.84 -10.75 -45.02
N ILE A 792 8.56 -11.11 -44.83
CA ILE A 792 7.42 -10.48 -45.51
C ILE A 792 7.32 -8.99 -45.15
N LYS A 793 7.52 -8.65 -43.87
CA LYS A 793 7.42 -7.26 -43.38
C LYS A 793 8.49 -6.34 -43.96
N TYR A 794 9.72 -6.84 -44.13
CA TYR A 794 10.88 -6.02 -44.51
C TYR A 794 11.28 -6.13 -45.99
N THR A 795 10.53 -6.92 -46.77
CA THR A 795 10.71 -7.03 -48.22
C THR A 795 9.56 -6.32 -48.94
N MET A 796 9.84 -5.17 -49.56
CA MET A 796 8.81 -4.42 -50.30
C MET A 796 8.54 -5.02 -51.69
N GLU A 797 9.59 -5.52 -52.35
CA GLU A 797 9.55 -6.23 -53.62
C GLU A 797 10.74 -7.21 -53.69
N GLY A 798 10.55 -8.41 -54.24
CA GLY A 798 11.61 -9.41 -54.37
C GLY A 798 11.22 -10.81 -53.89
N THR A 799 12.20 -11.59 -53.44
CA THR A 799 12.04 -13.04 -53.17
C THR A 799 12.33 -13.37 -51.71
N ILE A 800 11.51 -14.24 -51.13
CA ILE A 800 11.73 -14.85 -49.82
C ILE A 800 11.87 -16.36 -50.03
N GLU A 801 13.02 -16.91 -49.71
CA GLU A 801 13.29 -18.35 -49.76
C GLU A 801 13.20 -18.92 -48.36
N MET A 802 12.42 -19.99 -48.15
CA MET A 802 12.41 -20.76 -46.90
C MET A 802 12.87 -22.19 -47.19
N GLY A 803 13.79 -22.72 -46.40
CA GLY A 803 14.30 -24.08 -46.61
C GLY A 803 14.83 -24.71 -45.34
N TYR A 804 15.21 -25.99 -45.45
CA TYR A 804 15.92 -26.70 -44.40
C TYR A 804 16.93 -27.69 -44.98
N GLU A 805 18.01 -27.98 -44.25
CA GLU A 805 19.09 -28.89 -44.65
C GLU A 805 19.49 -29.78 -43.47
N TYR A 806 19.87 -31.03 -43.72
CA TYR A 806 20.51 -31.86 -42.70
C TYR A 806 22.01 -31.57 -42.61
N ARG A 807 22.53 -31.43 -41.38
CA ARG A 807 23.96 -31.27 -41.06
C ARG A 807 24.35 -32.28 -39.97
N GLU A 808 25.64 -32.55 -39.80
CA GLU A 808 26.14 -33.57 -38.84
C GLU A 808 25.62 -33.38 -37.39
N GLU A 809 25.21 -32.15 -37.04
CA GLU A 809 24.70 -31.77 -35.72
C GLU A 809 23.17 -31.62 -35.62
N GLY A 810 22.40 -31.89 -36.70
CA GLY A 810 20.92 -31.79 -36.71
C GLY A 810 20.32 -31.17 -37.98
N ILE A 811 19.12 -30.59 -37.86
CA ILE A 811 18.41 -29.92 -38.98
C ILE A 811 18.62 -28.41 -38.93
N TYR A 812 19.11 -27.85 -40.03
CA TYR A 812 19.33 -26.43 -40.25
C TYR A 812 18.16 -25.81 -41.02
N PHE A 813 17.27 -25.09 -40.35
CA PHE A 813 16.20 -24.29 -40.93
C PHE A 813 16.71 -22.92 -41.33
N TYR A 814 16.26 -22.38 -42.48
CA TYR A 814 16.64 -21.04 -42.89
C TYR A 814 15.55 -20.31 -43.68
N VAL A 815 15.59 -18.97 -43.60
CA VAL A 815 14.76 -18.05 -44.38
C VAL A 815 15.63 -16.93 -44.91
N LYS A 816 15.64 -16.75 -46.23
CA LYS A 816 16.40 -15.72 -46.94
C LYS A 816 15.46 -14.73 -47.60
N ASP A 817 15.59 -13.47 -47.29
CA ASP A 817 14.87 -12.37 -47.91
C ASP A 817 15.79 -11.49 -48.77
N SER A 818 15.22 -10.85 -49.78
CA SER A 818 15.88 -9.80 -50.58
C SER A 818 15.42 -8.39 -50.15
N GLY A 819 15.08 -8.22 -48.88
CA GLY A 819 14.55 -6.98 -48.34
C GLY A 819 15.62 -5.92 -48.05
N ILE A 820 15.29 -4.99 -47.16
CA ILE A 820 16.17 -3.85 -46.84
C ILE A 820 17.48 -4.23 -46.14
N GLY A 821 17.61 -5.47 -45.64
CA GLY A 821 18.76 -5.89 -44.85
C GLY A 821 18.88 -5.15 -43.51
N ILE A 822 19.92 -5.48 -42.76
CA ILE A 822 20.15 -4.97 -41.40
C ILE A 822 21.37 -4.03 -41.42
N PRO A 823 21.24 -2.77 -40.96
CA PRO A 823 22.37 -1.85 -40.80
C PRO A 823 23.44 -2.41 -39.86
N ASP A 824 24.72 -2.18 -40.16
CA ASP A 824 25.85 -2.72 -39.39
C ASP A 824 25.79 -2.36 -37.90
N GLU A 825 25.32 -1.15 -37.56
CA GLU A 825 25.18 -0.67 -36.18
C GLU A 825 24.14 -1.46 -35.37
N LYS A 826 23.14 -2.07 -36.04
CA LYS A 826 22.04 -2.79 -35.41
C LYS A 826 22.22 -4.31 -35.40
N LYS A 827 23.16 -4.87 -36.17
CA LYS A 827 23.43 -6.32 -36.28
C LYS A 827 23.62 -6.99 -34.91
N ASN A 828 24.36 -6.34 -34.01
CA ASN A 828 24.66 -6.90 -32.68
C ASN A 828 23.46 -6.95 -31.73
N LYS A 829 22.33 -6.32 -32.09
CA LYS A 829 21.15 -6.20 -31.23
C LYS A 829 19.91 -6.92 -31.79
N VAL A 830 19.99 -7.55 -32.95
CA VAL A 830 18.83 -8.14 -33.66
C VAL A 830 18.10 -9.22 -32.83
N PHE A 831 18.85 -10.00 -32.05
CA PHE A 831 18.29 -11.00 -31.14
C PHE A 831 18.08 -10.48 -29.70
N HIS A 832 18.31 -9.18 -29.45
CA HIS A 832 18.02 -8.57 -28.15
C HIS A 832 16.52 -8.35 -27.99
N ARG A 833 16.06 -8.41 -26.75
CA ARG A 833 14.64 -8.28 -26.39
C ARG A 833 14.15 -6.86 -26.69
N PHE A 834 12.98 -6.74 -27.30
CA PHE A 834 12.32 -5.48 -27.65
C PHE A 834 13.08 -4.60 -28.64
N GLU A 835 14.14 -5.11 -29.27
CA GLU A 835 14.87 -4.36 -30.28
C GLU A 835 14.08 -4.35 -31.59
N LYS A 836 13.80 -3.16 -32.11
CA LYS A 836 13.13 -2.96 -33.40
C LYS A 836 14.07 -2.26 -34.37
N LEU A 837 14.09 -2.69 -35.64
CA LEU A 837 14.87 -2.03 -36.69
C LEU A 837 14.40 -0.59 -36.95
N ASP A 838 13.11 -0.33 -36.73
CA ASP A 838 12.46 0.97 -36.82
C ASP A 838 11.44 1.05 -35.68
N GLU A 839 11.54 2.09 -34.84
CA GLU A 839 10.65 2.29 -33.68
C GLU A 839 9.18 2.46 -34.09
N PHE A 840 8.92 2.84 -35.34
CA PHE A 840 7.58 3.04 -35.89
C PHE A 840 7.00 1.80 -36.59
N ALA A 841 7.76 0.71 -36.73
CA ALA A 841 7.31 -0.48 -37.44
C ALA A 841 6.54 -1.47 -36.53
N GLN A 842 5.29 -1.81 -36.88
CA GLN A 842 4.41 -2.70 -36.09
C GLN A 842 5.05 -4.06 -35.73
N GLY A 843 5.15 -4.38 -34.43
CA GLY A 843 5.69 -5.64 -33.92
C GLY A 843 6.25 -5.48 -32.51
N THR A 844 6.35 -6.59 -31.76
CA THR A 844 6.69 -6.60 -30.33
C THR A 844 8.19 -6.52 -30.05
N GLY A 845 9.04 -6.77 -31.05
CA GLY A 845 10.49 -6.90 -30.88
C GLY A 845 10.92 -8.14 -30.09
N LEU A 846 9.99 -9.06 -29.79
CA LEU A 846 10.27 -10.29 -29.03
C LEU A 846 10.44 -11.53 -29.91
N GLY A 847 9.94 -11.51 -31.16
CA GLY A 847 9.88 -12.69 -32.02
C GLY A 847 11.23 -13.38 -32.25
N LEU A 848 12.29 -12.61 -32.57
CA LEU A 848 13.62 -13.18 -32.82
C LEU A 848 14.30 -13.67 -31.53
N SER A 849 14.12 -12.98 -30.41
CA SER A 849 14.60 -13.45 -29.10
C SER A 849 13.89 -14.73 -28.64
N ILE A 850 12.60 -14.90 -28.97
CA ILE A 850 11.86 -16.13 -28.70
C ILE A 850 12.40 -17.27 -29.59
N CYS A 851 12.69 -17.02 -30.86
CA CYS A 851 13.29 -18.04 -31.74
C CYS A 851 14.64 -18.53 -31.20
N LYS A 852 15.47 -17.60 -30.70
CA LYS A 852 16.74 -17.92 -30.06
C LYS A 852 16.53 -18.78 -28.81
N ALA A 853 15.64 -18.36 -27.91
CA ALA A 853 15.36 -19.09 -26.66
C ALA A 853 14.78 -20.49 -26.92
N ILE A 854 13.90 -20.65 -27.93
CA ILE A 854 13.36 -21.95 -28.32
C ILE A 854 14.46 -22.85 -28.88
N ALA A 855 15.30 -22.34 -29.79
CA ALA A 855 16.39 -23.13 -30.36
C ALA A 855 17.39 -23.58 -29.29
N GLU A 856 17.80 -22.68 -28.39
CA GLU A 856 18.69 -22.98 -27.27
C GLU A 856 18.07 -24.01 -26.30
N ALA A 857 16.77 -23.91 -26.01
CA ALA A 857 16.06 -24.89 -25.19
C ALA A 857 16.00 -26.29 -25.83
N MET A 858 16.02 -26.36 -27.16
CA MET A 858 16.11 -27.61 -27.93
C MET A 858 17.57 -28.06 -28.15
N GLY A 859 18.55 -27.40 -27.53
CA GLY A 859 19.99 -27.71 -27.66
C GLY A 859 20.65 -27.17 -28.94
N GLY A 860 19.93 -26.36 -29.72
CA GLY A 860 20.35 -25.81 -31.00
C GLY A 860 20.82 -24.36 -30.95
N ASN A 861 21.14 -23.82 -32.13
CA ASN A 861 21.68 -22.48 -32.32
C ASN A 861 20.94 -21.71 -33.40
N VAL A 862 20.93 -20.38 -33.32
CA VAL A 862 20.38 -19.50 -34.37
C VAL A 862 21.43 -18.52 -34.86
N GLY A 863 21.25 -17.99 -36.06
CA GLY A 863 22.10 -16.93 -36.57
C GLY A 863 21.47 -16.21 -37.77
N PHE A 864 22.22 -15.24 -38.29
CA PHE A 864 21.81 -14.52 -39.48
C PHE A 864 23.02 -14.01 -40.27
N GLU A 865 22.81 -13.77 -41.56
CA GLU A 865 23.71 -13.06 -42.46
C GLU A 865 22.90 -11.96 -43.14
N SER A 866 23.34 -10.71 -43.09
CA SER A 866 22.58 -9.61 -43.67
C SER A 866 23.48 -8.50 -44.18
N GLU A 867 23.14 -7.93 -45.32
CA GLU A 867 23.81 -6.77 -45.90
C GLU A 867 22.78 -5.68 -46.17
N TYR A 868 23.03 -4.48 -45.64
CA TYR A 868 22.09 -3.38 -45.76
C TYR A 868 21.84 -3.03 -47.24
N GLY A 869 20.58 -3.04 -47.64
CA GLY A 869 20.11 -2.83 -49.01
C GLY A 869 20.11 -4.08 -49.91
N LYS A 870 20.57 -5.25 -49.45
CA LYS A 870 20.60 -6.49 -50.25
C LYS A 870 19.77 -7.65 -49.67
N GLY A 871 19.32 -7.55 -48.42
CA GLY A 871 18.47 -8.55 -47.76
C GLY A 871 19.13 -9.27 -46.59
N SER A 872 18.44 -10.25 -46.03
CA SER A 872 18.91 -11.01 -44.86
C SER A 872 18.64 -12.51 -45.00
N LEU A 873 19.46 -13.32 -44.35
CA LEU A 873 19.31 -14.75 -44.17
C LEU A 873 19.24 -15.00 -42.68
N PHE A 874 18.15 -15.57 -42.17
CA PHE A 874 18.01 -16.02 -40.80
C PHE A 874 17.97 -17.54 -40.75
N TRP A 875 18.61 -18.15 -39.77
CA TRP A 875 18.70 -19.60 -39.67
C TRP A 875 18.68 -20.11 -38.24
N ALA A 876 18.27 -21.36 -38.08
CA ALA A 876 18.21 -22.11 -36.82
C ALA A 876 18.65 -23.56 -37.04
N LEU A 877 19.69 -24.01 -36.35
CA LEU A 877 20.18 -25.39 -36.31
C LEU A 877 19.61 -26.08 -35.06
N LEU A 878 18.81 -27.14 -35.23
CA LEU A 878 18.18 -27.90 -34.15
C LEU A 878 18.70 -29.35 -34.13
N PRO A 879 19.36 -29.79 -33.04
CA PRO A 879 19.82 -31.15 -32.89
C PRO A 879 18.64 -32.12 -32.80
N CYS A 880 18.67 -33.16 -33.62
CA CYS A 880 17.73 -34.27 -33.56
C CYS A 880 18.32 -35.51 -34.22
N GLU A 881 17.81 -36.66 -33.82
CA GLU A 881 18.01 -37.90 -34.56
C GLU A 881 17.17 -37.81 -35.84
N VAL A 882 17.83 -38.02 -36.98
CA VAL A 882 17.20 -37.92 -38.30
C VAL A 882 17.37 -39.24 -39.01
N GLU A 883 16.25 -39.89 -39.34
CA GLU A 883 16.23 -41.02 -40.25
C GLU A 883 15.93 -40.53 -41.66
N ILE A 884 16.98 -40.41 -42.47
CA ILE A 884 16.87 -40.12 -43.90
C ILE A 884 17.11 -41.44 -44.66
N PRO A 885 16.10 -42.02 -45.31
CA PRO A 885 16.31 -43.13 -46.23
C PRO A 885 17.30 -42.70 -47.33
N SER A 886 18.39 -43.44 -47.47
CA SER A 886 19.49 -43.10 -48.39
C SER A 886 19.06 -43.27 -49.85
N GLU A 887 19.11 -42.21 -50.66
CA GLU A 887 19.71 -42.21 -52.01
C GLU A 887 19.64 -40.85 -52.76
N ILE A 888 20.75 -40.56 -53.49
CA ILE A 888 20.92 -39.66 -54.67
C ILE A 888 21.02 -38.14 -54.38
N THR A 889 22.17 -37.44 -54.52
CA THR A 889 23.15 -37.23 -55.61
C THR A 889 22.81 -36.07 -56.59
N GLN A 890 23.59 -34.98 -56.44
CA GLN A 890 24.23 -34.13 -57.47
C GLN A 890 23.46 -33.18 -58.43
N GLN A 891 24.15 -32.03 -58.65
CA GLN A 891 24.21 -31.18 -59.87
C GLN A 891 22.97 -30.30 -60.15
N ARG A 892 23.01 -29.10 -60.72
CA ARG A 892 23.99 -28.17 -61.34
C ARG A 892 23.20 -26.84 -61.56
N THR A 893 23.74 -25.66 -61.26
CA THR A 893 24.30 -24.69 -62.25
C THR A 893 23.28 -23.90 -63.10
N GLU A 894 23.30 -22.57 -62.89
CA GLU A 894 23.32 -21.49 -63.89
C GLU A 894 22.09 -21.11 -64.77
N ARG A 895 21.78 -19.80 -64.63
CA ARG A 895 21.73 -18.74 -65.67
C ARG A 895 20.42 -18.43 -66.43
N VAL A 896 20.44 -17.16 -66.89
CA VAL A 896 19.74 -16.53 -68.03
C VAL A 896 18.51 -15.71 -67.59
N THR A 897 18.71 -14.46 -67.19
CA THR A 897 18.80 -13.22 -67.98
C THR A 897 17.50 -12.70 -68.60
N SER A 898 17.25 -11.43 -68.25
CA SER A 898 16.99 -10.29 -69.14
C SER A 898 15.56 -9.98 -69.62
N SER A 899 15.36 -8.66 -69.65
CA SER A 899 14.48 -7.88 -70.53
C SER A 899 13.00 -7.86 -70.10
N ASP A 900 12.25 -6.77 -70.21
CA ASP A 900 12.51 -5.44 -70.72
C ASP A 900 11.32 -4.55 -70.29
N LYS A 901 11.60 -3.27 -70.03
CA LYS A 901 10.83 -2.09 -70.46
C LYS A 901 9.39 -1.78 -69.96
N LYS A 902 9.31 -0.48 -69.59
CA LYS A 902 8.23 0.54 -69.78
C LYS A 902 7.03 0.42 -68.82
N GLY A 903 6.55 1.48 -68.17
CA GLY A 903 6.84 2.91 -68.19
C GLY A 903 5.59 3.70 -67.76
N ILE A 904 5.79 4.99 -67.38
CA ILE A 904 4.85 6.13 -67.55
C ILE A 904 3.66 6.19 -66.54
N VAL A 905 3.24 7.29 -65.88
CA VAL A 905 3.59 8.74 -65.82
C VAL A 905 2.79 9.43 -64.67
N ALA A 906 3.33 10.56 -64.16
CA ALA A 906 2.74 11.77 -63.52
C ALA A 906 1.76 11.62 -62.32
N GLY A 907 1.86 12.41 -61.25
CA GLY A 907 1.80 13.89 -61.14
C GLY A 907 0.63 14.20 -60.17
N THR A 908 0.53 15.21 -59.33
CA THR A 908 1.05 16.59 -59.33
C THR A 908 0.66 17.25 -57.98
N SER A 909 1.61 18.00 -57.40
CA SER A 909 1.53 19.31 -56.71
C SER A 909 0.26 19.86 -56.01
N SER A 910 0.47 20.21 -54.71
CA SER A 910 0.19 21.48 -53.96
C SER A 910 -1.15 22.22 -54.00
N SER A 911 -1.59 22.74 -52.84
CA SER A 911 -2.14 24.11 -52.70
C SER A 911 -2.16 24.64 -51.25
N ASN A 912 -1.75 25.90 -51.08
CA ASN A 912 -1.79 26.76 -49.89
C ASN A 912 -3.15 27.50 -49.76
N THR A 913 -3.57 27.88 -48.55
CA THR A 913 -4.67 28.85 -48.31
C THR A 913 -4.35 29.79 -47.13
N PRO A 914 -4.59 31.13 -47.20
CA PRO A 914 -4.18 32.08 -46.15
C PRO A 914 -5.30 32.42 -45.15
N GLY A 915 -4.95 32.61 -43.88
CA GLY A 915 -5.82 33.20 -42.84
C GLY A 915 -5.99 32.42 -41.53
N ARG A 916 -5.37 31.24 -41.36
CA ARG A 916 -5.45 30.45 -40.12
C ARG A 916 -4.26 30.74 -39.19
N LYS A 917 -4.53 31.02 -37.91
CA LYS A 917 -3.51 31.04 -36.85
C LYS A 917 -2.74 29.72 -36.83
N THR A 918 -1.43 29.80 -36.65
CA THR A 918 -0.51 28.67 -36.66
C THR A 918 -0.17 28.27 -35.22
N ILE A 919 -0.60 27.08 -34.81
CA ILE A 919 -0.33 26.50 -33.50
C ILE A 919 0.81 25.48 -33.64
N LEU A 920 1.84 25.62 -32.80
CA LEU A 920 2.89 24.62 -32.66
C LEU A 920 2.48 23.63 -31.56
N VAL A 921 2.54 22.34 -31.86
CA VAL A 921 2.28 21.25 -30.91
C VAL A 921 3.58 20.51 -30.71
N ALA A 922 4.17 20.63 -29.53
CA ALA A 922 5.34 19.87 -29.11
C ALA A 922 4.89 18.62 -28.35
N GLU A 923 4.92 17.47 -29.02
CA GLU A 923 4.46 16.17 -28.53
C GLU A 923 5.32 15.07 -29.18
N ASP A 924 5.92 14.20 -28.37
CA ASP A 924 6.83 13.15 -28.81
C ASP A 924 6.10 11.89 -29.31
N ILE A 925 4.92 11.59 -28.76
CA ILE A 925 4.12 10.43 -29.15
C ILE A 925 3.21 10.77 -30.35
N GLN A 926 3.48 10.14 -31.49
CA GLN A 926 2.78 10.39 -32.75
C GLN A 926 1.25 10.18 -32.68
N SER A 927 0.77 9.21 -31.90
CA SER A 927 -0.68 8.97 -31.73
C SER A 927 -1.37 10.08 -30.95
N ASN A 928 -0.70 10.69 -29.96
CA ASN A 928 -1.22 11.84 -29.21
C ASN A 928 -1.25 13.09 -30.10
N TYR A 929 -0.21 13.30 -30.91
CA TYR A 929 -0.22 14.35 -31.92
C TYR A 929 -1.34 14.15 -32.93
N GLN A 930 -1.58 12.92 -33.41
CA GLN A 930 -2.69 12.61 -34.31
C GLN A 930 -4.06 12.92 -33.67
N LEU A 931 -4.23 12.64 -32.36
CA LEU A 931 -5.43 12.99 -31.61
C LEU A 931 -5.63 14.52 -31.52
N VAL A 932 -4.61 15.28 -31.12
CA VAL A 932 -4.66 16.76 -31.07
C VAL A 932 -4.88 17.36 -32.46
N SER A 933 -4.26 16.76 -33.47
CA SER A 933 -4.40 17.14 -34.88
C SER A 933 -5.81 16.91 -35.38
N ALA A 934 -6.43 15.75 -35.10
CA ALA A 934 -7.81 15.49 -35.45
C ALA A 934 -8.79 16.49 -34.80
N LEU A 935 -8.50 16.94 -33.57
CA LEU A 935 -9.32 17.92 -32.85
C LEU A 935 -9.19 19.36 -33.38
N LEU A 936 -8.00 19.78 -33.84
CA LEU A 936 -7.69 21.20 -34.14
C LEU A 936 -7.48 21.53 -35.63
N ARG A 937 -7.11 20.57 -36.47
CA ARG A 937 -6.70 20.78 -37.88
C ARG A 937 -7.81 21.34 -38.78
N LYS A 938 -9.08 21.22 -38.37
CA LYS A 938 -10.22 21.84 -39.08
C LYS A 938 -10.27 23.38 -38.88
N ARG A 939 -9.65 23.95 -37.84
CA ARG A 939 -9.75 25.39 -37.49
C ARG A 939 -8.41 26.14 -37.49
N PHE A 940 -7.29 25.46 -37.21
CA PHE A 940 -5.96 26.08 -37.11
C PHE A 940 -4.97 25.42 -38.07
N ASN A 941 -3.88 26.12 -38.39
CA ASN A 941 -2.72 25.52 -39.05
C ASN A 941 -1.83 24.89 -37.98
N LEU A 942 -1.50 23.60 -38.09
CA LEU A 942 -0.75 22.90 -37.05
C LEU A 942 0.67 22.61 -37.53
N VAL A 943 1.65 22.94 -36.70
CA VAL A 943 3.05 22.54 -36.87
C VAL A 943 3.39 21.59 -35.73
N HIS A 944 4.09 20.50 -36.04
CA HIS A 944 4.50 19.50 -35.06
C HIS A 944 5.97 19.69 -34.71
N ALA A 945 6.31 19.55 -33.44
CA ALA A 945 7.66 19.33 -32.94
C ALA A 945 7.67 18.03 -32.12
N ALA A 946 8.65 17.15 -32.35
CA ALA A 946 8.76 15.88 -31.64
C ALA A 946 9.49 16.00 -30.29
N ASN A 947 10.08 17.16 -29.99
CA ASN A 947 10.74 17.47 -28.72
C ASN A 947 10.87 18.99 -28.47
N GLY A 948 11.28 19.38 -27.26
CA GLY A 948 11.45 20.79 -26.87
C GLY A 948 12.51 21.56 -27.67
N GLN A 949 13.59 20.89 -28.10
CA GLN A 949 14.66 21.51 -28.89
C GLN A 949 14.18 21.84 -30.31
N GLU A 950 13.46 20.92 -30.94
CA GLU A 950 12.84 21.14 -32.25
C GLU A 950 11.77 22.24 -32.17
N ALA A 951 11.02 22.31 -31.06
CA ALA A 951 10.07 23.39 -30.83
C ALA A 951 10.76 24.77 -30.80
N ILE A 952 11.91 24.89 -30.13
CA ILE A 952 12.73 26.11 -30.13
C ILE A 952 13.24 26.43 -31.53
N GLU A 953 13.77 25.45 -32.27
CA GLU A 953 14.27 25.66 -33.62
C GLU A 953 13.19 26.12 -34.59
N ILE A 954 11.98 25.57 -34.47
CA ILE A 954 10.82 25.96 -35.28
C ILE A 954 10.41 27.40 -34.93
N LEU A 955 10.40 27.77 -33.65
CA LEU A 955 10.08 29.13 -33.20
C LEU A 955 11.08 30.18 -33.68
N HIS A 956 12.35 29.82 -33.86
CA HIS A 956 13.34 30.71 -34.48
C HIS A 956 13.14 30.87 -35.99
N LYS A 957 12.58 29.86 -36.66
CA LYS A 957 12.46 29.79 -38.13
C LYS A 957 11.08 30.22 -38.64
N ARG A 958 10.04 30.22 -37.81
CA ARG A 958 8.64 30.46 -38.21
C ARG A 958 7.86 31.23 -37.15
N HIS A 959 6.94 32.09 -37.59
CA HIS A 959 5.99 32.76 -36.70
C HIS A 959 4.90 31.78 -36.23
N ILE A 960 4.74 31.64 -34.92
CA ILE A 960 3.75 30.76 -34.25
C ILE A 960 2.88 31.62 -33.34
N ASP A 961 1.57 31.40 -33.37
CA ASP A 961 0.59 32.19 -32.60
C ASP A 961 0.32 31.61 -31.20
N LEU A 962 0.52 30.30 -31.01
CA LEU A 962 0.31 29.59 -29.74
C LEU A 962 1.08 28.27 -29.72
N LEU A 963 1.60 27.90 -28.56
CA LEU A 963 2.38 26.67 -28.35
C LEU A 963 1.68 25.75 -27.33
N LEU A 964 1.34 24.53 -27.76
CA LEU A 964 0.97 23.43 -26.87
C LEU A 964 2.25 22.63 -26.57
N MET A 965 2.66 22.59 -25.31
CA MET A 965 3.95 22.01 -24.89
C MET A 965 3.73 20.84 -23.94
N ASP A 966 4.12 19.62 -24.32
CA ASP A 966 4.24 18.53 -23.36
C ASP A 966 5.39 18.79 -22.38
N MET A 967 5.17 18.56 -21.08
CA MET A 967 6.19 18.77 -20.06
C MET A 967 7.28 17.69 -20.07
N LYS A 968 6.97 16.47 -20.51
CA LYS A 968 7.94 15.36 -20.55
C LYS A 968 8.15 14.91 -21.99
N MET A 969 9.26 15.35 -22.58
CA MET A 969 9.69 14.94 -23.93
C MET A 969 11.18 14.61 -23.93
N PRO A 970 11.65 13.72 -24.82
CA PRO A 970 13.06 13.40 -25.00
C PRO A 970 13.85 14.59 -25.57
N VAL A 971 15.19 14.52 -25.49
CA VAL A 971 16.15 15.57 -25.93
C VAL A 971 16.11 16.86 -25.09
N MET A 972 14.96 17.52 -25.00
CA MET A 972 14.76 18.69 -24.14
C MET A 972 13.32 18.68 -23.61
N ASP A 973 13.18 18.71 -22.30
CA ASP A 973 11.88 18.69 -21.63
C ASP A 973 11.12 20.03 -21.78
N GLY A 974 9.81 20.00 -21.56
CA GLY A 974 8.95 21.16 -21.78
C GLY A 974 9.23 22.32 -20.82
N LEU A 975 9.74 22.04 -19.62
CA LEU A 975 10.10 23.07 -18.64
C LEU A 975 11.35 23.84 -19.07
N THR A 976 12.42 23.12 -19.43
CA THR A 976 13.67 23.71 -19.95
C THR A 976 13.40 24.42 -21.26
N ALA A 977 12.61 23.82 -22.15
CA ALA A 977 12.23 24.45 -23.41
C ALA A 977 11.44 25.75 -23.18
N THR A 978 10.48 25.76 -22.26
CA THR A 978 9.72 26.98 -21.91
C THR A 978 10.64 28.07 -21.36
N ALA A 979 11.55 27.72 -20.45
CA ALA A 979 12.51 28.67 -19.88
C ALA A 979 13.45 29.27 -20.95
N GLU A 980 13.91 28.48 -21.91
CA GLU A 980 14.71 28.97 -23.04
C GLU A 980 13.88 29.83 -24.01
N ILE A 981 12.64 29.44 -24.32
CA ILE A 981 11.73 30.23 -25.19
C ILE A 981 11.47 31.60 -24.58
N ARG A 982 11.28 31.69 -23.26
CA ARG A 982 11.02 32.96 -22.56
C ARG A 982 12.17 33.95 -22.61
N LYS A 983 13.41 33.51 -22.85
CA LYS A 983 14.56 34.41 -23.01
C LYS A 983 14.50 35.24 -24.30
N PHE A 984 13.85 34.75 -25.35
CA PHE A 984 13.77 35.43 -26.65
C PHE A 984 12.35 35.75 -27.12
N ASN A 985 11.31 35.15 -26.53
CA ASN A 985 9.91 35.46 -26.82
C ASN A 985 9.03 35.41 -25.55
N ALA A 986 8.86 36.58 -24.93
CA ALA A 986 8.10 36.74 -23.69
C ALA A 986 6.57 36.75 -23.89
N GLU A 987 6.08 37.07 -25.09
CA GLU A 987 4.65 37.29 -25.33
C GLU A 987 3.91 36.09 -25.95
N LEU A 988 4.62 35.06 -26.44
CA LEU A 988 4.01 33.85 -27.00
C LEU A 988 3.18 33.08 -25.94
N PRO A 989 1.89 32.81 -26.18
CA PRO A 989 1.10 31.95 -25.30
C PRO A 989 1.60 30.51 -25.32
N ILE A 990 2.06 30.00 -24.17
CA ILE A 990 2.50 28.61 -23.98
C ILE A 990 1.53 27.92 -23.02
N ILE A 991 0.90 26.84 -23.48
CA ILE A 991 0.00 26.01 -22.69
C ILE A 991 0.67 24.68 -22.41
N ALA A 992 0.87 24.38 -21.13
CA ALA A 992 1.48 23.13 -20.69
C ALA A 992 0.48 21.95 -20.78
N LEU A 993 0.90 20.83 -21.35
CA LEU A 993 0.17 19.56 -21.30
C LEU A 993 0.84 18.66 -20.25
N THR A 994 0.13 18.36 -19.15
CA THR A 994 0.70 17.61 -18.02
C THR A 994 -0.07 16.31 -17.77
N ALA A 995 0.60 15.27 -17.26
CA ALA A 995 -0.02 13.97 -16.98
C ALA A 995 -0.56 13.82 -15.54
N HIS A 996 -0.43 14.83 -14.67
CA HIS A 996 -0.74 14.75 -13.23
C HIS A 996 -1.58 15.93 -12.74
N VAL A 997 -2.43 15.68 -11.73
CA VAL A 997 -3.46 16.60 -11.19
C VAL A 997 -2.96 17.40 -9.96
N PHE A 998 -1.74 17.13 -9.46
CA PHE A 998 -1.22 17.75 -8.24
C PHE A 998 -0.82 19.22 -8.43
N GLU A 999 -1.09 20.08 -7.43
CA GLU A 999 -0.79 21.52 -7.45
C GLU A 999 0.68 21.85 -7.72
N ASN A 1000 1.61 20.98 -7.34
CA ASN A 1000 3.05 21.23 -7.46
C ASN A 1000 3.54 21.27 -8.91
N ASP A 1001 3.01 20.39 -9.78
CA ASP A 1001 3.38 20.36 -11.21
C ASP A 1001 2.86 21.60 -11.94
N ARG A 1002 1.68 22.09 -11.52
CA ARG A 1002 1.10 23.36 -12.00
C ARG A 1002 1.98 24.54 -11.59
N LEU A 1003 2.41 24.60 -10.34
CA LEU A 1003 3.30 25.67 -9.85
C LEU A 1003 4.62 25.69 -10.64
N THR A 1004 5.24 24.53 -10.85
CA THR A 1004 6.50 24.45 -11.62
C THR A 1004 6.35 24.86 -13.09
N ALA A 1005 5.22 24.55 -13.74
CA ALA A 1005 4.99 24.96 -15.12
C ALA A 1005 4.71 26.47 -15.23
N MET A 1006 4.04 27.06 -14.24
CA MET A 1006 3.79 28.51 -14.17
C MET A 1006 5.07 29.29 -13.84
N ASP A 1007 5.88 28.80 -12.91
CA ASP A 1007 7.18 29.39 -12.55
C ASP A 1007 8.18 29.36 -13.73
N ALA A 1008 8.12 28.33 -14.57
CA ALA A 1008 8.89 28.25 -15.82
C ALA A 1008 8.40 29.23 -16.90
N GLY A 1009 7.24 29.86 -16.73
CA GLY A 1009 6.69 30.87 -17.62
C GLY A 1009 5.55 30.42 -18.55
N CYS A 1010 4.90 29.28 -18.30
CA CYS A 1010 3.68 28.90 -19.03
C CYS A 1010 2.49 29.81 -18.68
N ASN A 1011 1.57 30.04 -19.62
CA ASN A 1011 0.42 30.92 -19.42
C ASN A 1011 -0.83 30.18 -18.91
N GLU A 1012 -0.99 28.91 -19.31
CA GLU A 1012 -2.08 28.04 -18.86
C GLU A 1012 -1.63 26.58 -18.89
N TYR A 1013 -2.41 25.67 -18.34
CA TYR A 1013 -2.11 24.23 -18.34
C TYR A 1013 -3.38 23.41 -18.62
N LEU A 1014 -3.19 22.23 -19.19
CA LEU A 1014 -4.23 21.24 -19.47
C LEU A 1014 -3.72 19.86 -19.05
N VAL A 1015 -4.59 19.10 -18.38
CA VAL A 1015 -4.30 17.74 -17.92
C VAL A 1015 -4.60 16.74 -19.04
N LYS A 1016 -3.70 15.79 -19.27
CA LYS A 1016 -3.89 14.62 -20.14
C LYS A 1016 -4.66 13.53 -19.37
N PRO A 1017 -5.69 12.88 -19.96
CA PRO A 1017 -6.11 12.95 -21.36
C PRO A 1017 -6.86 14.25 -21.71
N ILE A 1018 -6.57 14.80 -22.89
CA ILE A 1018 -7.01 16.13 -23.31
C ILE A 1018 -8.51 16.12 -23.61
N ASP A 1019 -9.28 16.81 -22.77
CA ASP A 1019 -10.72 17.03 -22.96
C ASP A 1019 -10.96 18.11 -24.04
N ARG A 1020 -11.72 17.74 -25.08
CA ARG A 1020 -12.07 18.62 -26.22
C ARG A 1020 -12.73 19.93 -25.78
N ALA A 1021 -13.62 19.89 -24.78
CA ALA A 1021 -14.33 21.08 -24.32
C ALA A 1021 -13.38 22.06 -23.60
N LYS A 1022 -12.49 21.54 -22.75
CA LYS A 1022 -11.50 22.34 -22.02
C LYS A 1022 -10.42 22.91 -22.95
N LEU A 1023 -9.93 22.11 -23.89
CA LEU A 1023 -8.96 22.56 -24.90
C LEU A 1023 -9.52 23.70 -25.75
N MET A 1024 -10.77 23.59 -26.21
CA MET A 1024 -11.41 24.64 -27.02
C MET A 1024 -11.70 25.92 -26.21
N ALA A 1025 -12.04 25.79 -24.92
CA ALA A 1025 -12.26 26.94 -24.04
C ALA A 1025 -10.96 27.74 -23.81
N VAL A 1026 -9.85 27.04 -23.53
CA VAL A 1026 -8.53 27.65 -23.37
C VAL A 1026 -8.06 28.30 -24.68
N LEU A 1027 -8.19 27.61 -25.81
CA LEU A 1027 -7.81 28.17 -27.11
C LEU A 1027 -8.62 29.42 -27.48
N LYS A 1028 -9.90 29.52 -27.07
CA LYS A 1028 -10.75 30.70 -27.32
C LYS A 1028 -10.28 31.95 -26.56
N LYS A 1029 -9.58 31.78 -25.43
CA LYS A 1029 -9.03 32.88 -24.62
C LYS A 1029 -7.84 33.57 -25.29
N TYR A 1030 -7.17 32.88 -26.20
CA TYR A 1030 -5.99 33.35 -26.95
C TYR A 1030 -6.22 33.36 -28.48
N SER A 1031 -7.44 33.03 -28.95
CA SER A 1031 -7.85 32.99 -30.37
C SER A 1031 -8.22 34.35 -30.94
#